data_AF-A0A377G9I9-F1
#
_entry.id   AF-A0A377G9I9-F1
#
_cell.length_a   1.000
_cell.length_b   1.000
_cell.length_c   1.000
_cell.angle_alpha   90.00
_cell.angle_beta   90.00
_cell.angle_gamma   90.00
#
_symmetry.space_group_name_H-M   'P 1'
#
loop_
_entity.id
_entity.type
_entity.pdbx_description
1 polymer ?
#
loop_
_entity_poly.entity_id
_entity_poly.type
_entity_poly.pdbx_seq_one_letter_code
_entity_poly.pdbx_strand_id
1 'polypeptide(L)'
;MNKEKIQELIFSDKDEKEIAAELIKWFTKNPELIKERYIFDRTVFHLLVLKNKPKVLEALFRDTTWLLMQDKPWRDIAVLGDRNNATVFHYAVRSEEDTETLKVLLEFIPELINNTNNLGNTPLHEAVLHHNVWAIQTLVNTGKCNRALKNEHEKTPLDMAGNNLDLRKALLSIDLSRIKSLDLRYRKSTPGSADKLGDSFPLLSSRSGSDYSSSPSTSLDSFHSSLRLQGETSPERDLSNLKIVSDQENAAVASSEQINLLLQELVGEYRVNKHSAEYLKAQKKFHELCKTNFFPEDFIFDPKLITHPEFQKVVSDAIGILYPSVDGIYTHFQEKINILMNQFIVLLIPHISLEDSKPREVPLFPEATPKKNQTLNLLWFLTACQDTPESKREFNLEQITNQALGVLGSTSLIEILINLRALYVHFDADQKLIANLIVLQLLFYSAVNRIAEVPTLSMQLRFFCNINSDKDKGLGELGSQLNQHLKEVLELTSVYTNCPLLHNFLILNQQLRCPALIDANKSFDQLVNQALTKNRDNRVDEVLLIAHELRQLTITFYQKVSITEFNDGNWLKANKDILSPNIKELTDSFNLLSSYFCLKILSQPPENLKNALQFIIDLAQVLCPLKGENYPDLNHMMLIAGILNNKDISRLYDKDAFRLPSAFRGLSTKDLHYLEEINKLISSDKNSKYMREVYGAFRSALPFLGLLLTEATFATDGNPNPLSRAEALGIVLKKILEVKLLINFEITAYQTNMTTFIKEFRPVDEESQYWASVRLQPRKADLLDLENNMAAIESVLDTLHKNFLPNNILPCIVINKKINKSTQTAEVLIDLYSLHLKRFKTDKQQGKNRDEIQQESILFERCFKKLKLAVLKIIEVNNQYYYELKLTDKKNPILFINLLDNLRKQLVTSEEFEELNTSRSSPKTLKEKPSKDAGKRKSVVFLDKNIFFKPEPKESDEEVTPLENMFS
;
A
#
# COMPACT_ATOMS: atom_id res chain seq x y z
N MET A 1 66.54 30.20 -19.03
CA MET A 1 65.75 29.20 -18.28
C MET A 1 65.75 27.94 -19.13
N ASN A 2 66.06 26.77 -18.59
CA ASN A 2 66.22 25.54 -19.37
C ASN A 2 65.17 24.50 -18.96
N LYS A 3 64.84 23.56 -19.85
CA LYS A 3 63.90 22.44 -19.60
C LYS A 3 64.23 21.66 -18.32
N GLU A 4 65.51 21.52 -18.00
CA GLU A 4 66.01 20.87 -16.77
C GLU A 4 65.49 21.52 -15.49
N LYS A 5 65.41 22.86 -15.44
CA LYS A 5 64.92 23.58 -14.24
C LYS A 5 63.41 23.43 -14.04
N ILE A 6 62.64 23.34 -15.12
CA ILE A 6 61.19 23.06 -15.06
C ILE A 6 60.97 21.63 -14.54
N GLN A 7 61.77 20.68 -15.01
CA GLN A 7 61.72 19.31 -14.53
C GLN A 7 62.12 19.23 -13.04
N GLU A 8 63.21 19.86 -12.62
CA GLU A 8 63.61 19.91 -11.20
C GLU A 8 62.52 20.53 -10.31
N LEU A 9 61.84 21.58 -10.78
CA LEU A 9 60.76 22.22 -10.03
C LEU A 9 59.54 21.29 -9.86
N ILE A 10 59.11 20.62 -10.92
CA ILE A 10 57.96 19.70 -10.88
C ILE A 10 58.26 18.47 -9.99
N PHE A 11 59.51 18.02 -10.00
CA PHE A 11 59.98 16.87 -9.22
C PHE A 11 60.30 17.24 -7.77
N SER A 12 60.20 18.52 -7.39
CA SER A 12 60.44 18.98 -6.03
C SER A 12 59.24 18.76 -5.09
N ASP A 13 59.54 18.71 -3.80
CA ASP A 13 58.55 18.62 -2.71
C ASP A 13 58.00 20.00 -2.27
N LYS A 14 58.19 21.04 -3.08
CA LYS A 14 57.64 22.38 -2.80
C LYS A 14 56.10 22.37 -2.86
N ASP A 15 55.48 23.37 -2.23
CA ASP A 15 54.03 23.57 -2.29
C ASP A 15 53.58 23.73 -3.76
N GLU A 16 52.53 23.01 -4.15
CA GLU A 16 51.94 23.07 -5.48
C GLU A 16 51.52 24.48 -5.88
N LYS A 17 51.11 25.33 -4.93
CA LYS A 17 50.78 26.74 -5.24
C LYS A 17 52.00 27.54 -5.66
N GLU A 18 53.14 27.30 -5.01
CA GLU A 18 54.41 27.94 -5.36
C GLU A 18 54.92 27.43 -6.70
N ILE A 19 54.85 26.11 -6.93
CA ILE A 19 55.19 25.49 -8.21
C ILE A 19 54.32 26.08 -9.34
N ALA A 20 53.01 26.18 -9.15
CA ALA A 20 52.09 26.76 -10.14
C ALA A 20 52.42 28.23 -10.43
N ALA A 21 52.63 29.05 -9.40
CA ALA A 21 52.97 30.46 -9.56
C ALA A 21 54.31 30.67 -10.29
N GLU A 22 55.33 29.85 -9.97
CA GLU A 22 56.62 29.88 -10.66
C GLU A 22 56.49 29.45 -12.13
N LEU A 23 55.77 28.36 -12.41
CA LEU A 23 55.52 27.89 -13.78
C LEU A 23 54.74 28.91 -14.62
N ILE A 24 53.66 29.50 -14.10
CA ILE A 24 52.87 30.54 -14.78
C ILE A 24 53.76 31.76 -15.09
N LYS A 25 54.53 32.23 -14.09
CA LYS A 25 55.47 33.35 -14.26
C LYS A 25 56.55 33.05 -15.31
N TRP A 26 56.95 31.80 -15.44
CA TRP A 26 57.95 31.37 -16.40
C TRP A 26 57.39 31.24 -17.82
N PHE A 27 56.19 30.69 -17.98
CA PHE A 27 55.51 30.58 -19.27
C PHE A 27 55.07 31.94 -19.82
N THR A 28 54.65 32.87 -18.96
CA THR A 28 54.34 34.26 -19.37
C THR A 28 55.56 35.04 -19.82
N LYS A 29 56.75 34.77 -19.25
CA LYS A 29 58.01 35.42 -19.67
C LYS A 29 58.59 34.82 -20.95
N ASN A 30 58.37 33.54 -21.21
CA ASN A 30 58.86 32.87 -22.41
C ASN A 30 57.90 31.73 -22.81
N PRO A 31 56.94 31.99 -23.73
CA PRO A 31 55.89 31.04 -24.12
C PRO A 31 56.39 29.76 -24.79
N GLU A 32 57.58 29.78 -25.39
CA GLU A 32 58.15 28.58 -26.02
C GLU A 32 58.48 27.48 -24.99
N LEU A 33 58.64 27.84 -23.72
CA LEU A 33 58.96 26.90 -22.63
C LEU A 33 57.83 25.92 -22.30
N ILE A 34 56.57 26.27 -22.58
CA ILE A 34 55.46 25.32 -22.39
C ILE A 34 55.37 24.30 -23.55
N LYS A 35 55.93 24.63 -24.72
CA LYS A 35 55.98 23.78 -25.91
C LYS A 35 57.18 22.82 -25.90
N GLU A 36 58.11 23.00 -24.96
CA GLU A 36 59.29 22.15 -24.78
C GLU A 36 58.90 20.68 -24.61
N ARG A 37 59.71 19.82 -25.21
CA ARG A 37 59.52 18.36 -25.21
C ARG A 37 60.59 17.70 -24.35
N TYR A 38 60.13 16.83 -23.47
CA TYR A 38 60.97 16.08 -22.53
C TYR A 38 61.25 14.67 -23.06
N ILE A 39 61.84 13.81 -22.23
CA ILE A 39 62.12 12.42 -22.57
C ILE A 39 60.82 11.75 -23.09
N PHE A 40 60.92 11.08 -24.24
CA PHE A 40 59.79 10.51 -25.00
C PHE A 40 58.79 11.53 -25.57
N ASP A 41 59.22 12.74 -25.91
CA ASP A 41 58.38 13.83 -26.44
C ASP A 41 57.21 14.22 -25.52
N ARG A 42 57.35 13.97 -24.22
CA ARG A 42 56.37 14.32 -23.20
C ARG A 42 56.27 15.84 -23.05
N THR A 43 55.06 16.34 -22.82
CA THR A 43 54.82 17.74 -22.46
C THR A 43 54.96 17.97 -20.95
N VAL A 44 55.00 19.22 -20.51
CA VAL A 44 54.95 19.59 -19.09
C VAL A 44 53.77 18.93 -18.36
N PHE A 45 52.60 18.86 -19.02
CA PHE A 45 51.39 18.25 -18.45
C PHE A 45 51.56 16.75 -18.16
N HIS A 46 52.33 16.01 -18.97
CA HIS A 46 52.64 14.61 -18.68
C HIS A 46 53.49 14.46 -17.42
N LEU A 47 54.45 15.38 -17.20
CA LEU A 47 55.29 15.36 -16.00
C LEU A 47 54.48 15.67 -14.74
N LEU A 48 53.54 16.61 -14.81
CA LEU A 48 52.64 16.96 -13.71
C LEU A 48 51.73 15.78 -13.31
N VAL A 49 51.23 15.02 -14.28
CA VAL A 49 50.44 13.81 -14.04
C VAL A 49 51.30 12.70 -13.45
N LEU A 50 52.50 12.45 -14.01
CA LEU A 50 53.44 11.45 -13.49
C LEU A 50 53.88 11.71 -12.05
N LYS A 51 53.86 12.96 -11.60
CA LYS A 51 54.23 13.38 -10.24
C LYS A 51 53.05 13.72 -9.35
N ASN A 52 51.82 13.42 -9.78
CA ASN A 52 50.59 13.65 -9.03
C ASN A 52 50.50 15.08 -8.44
N LYS A 53 50.54 16.10 -9.31
CA LYS A 53 50.44 17.52 -8.94
C LYS A 53 49.10 18.13 -9.40
N PRO A 54 47.95 17.73 -8.83
CA PRO A 54 46.61 18.11 -9.31
C PRO A 54 46.30 19.60 -9.19
N LYS A 55 46.76 20.28 -8.14
CA LYS A 55 46.49 21.71 -7.92
C LYS A 55 47.27 22.57 -8.91
N VAL A 56 48.47 22.11 -9.29
CA VAL A 56 49.24 22.75 -10.37
C VAL A 56 48.51 22.62 -11.70
N LEU A 57 48.00 21.43 -12.02
CA LEU A 57 47.21 21.20 -13.24
C LEU A 57 45.95 22.07 -13.27
N GLU A 58 45.20 22.12 -12.19
CA GLU A 58 44.00 22.97 -12.09
C GLU A 58 44.35 24.45 -12.25
N ALA A 59 45.40 24.94 -11.58
CA ALA A 59 45.85 26.32 -11.71
C ALA A 59 46.26 26.67 -13.14
N LEU A 60 46.94 25.76 -13.85
CA LEU A 60 47.30 25.95 -15.26
C LEU A 60 46.07 25.92 -16.19
N PHE A 61 45.08 25.06 -15.94
CA PHE A 61 43.87 25.03 -16.79
C PHE A 61 42.94 26.22 -16.58
N ARG A 62 42.89 26.79 -15.37
CA ARG A 62 42.08 27.99 -15.06
C ARG A 62 42.78 29.30 -15.45
N ASP A 63 44.08 29.25 -15.75
CA ASP A 63 44.82 30.45 -16.07
C ASP A 63 44.41 31.04 -17.43
N THR A 64 44.30 32.36 -17.48
CA THR A 64 43.91 33.14 -18.68
C THR A 64 45.03 34.04 -19.19
N THR A 65 46.23 33.98 -18.59
CA THR A 65 47.34 34.89 -18.95
C THR A 65 47.85 34.65 -20.37
N TRP A 66 47.58 33.49 -20.96
CA TRP A 66 47.84 33.20 -22.37
C TRP A 66 47.05 34.09 -23.34
N LEU A 67 45.86 34.60 -22.98
CA LEU A 67 45.11 35.54 -23.82
C LEU A 67 45.91 36.82 -24.11
N LEU A 68 46.72 37.27 -23.15
CA LEU A 68 47.55 38.46 -23.28
C LEU A 68 48.67 38.28 -24.33
N MET A 69 48.96 37.04 -24.71
CA MET A 69 50.07 36.69 -25.61
C MET A 69 49.60 36.33 -27.03
N GLN A 70 48.28 36.41 -27.32
CA GLN A 70 47.67 35.96 -28.59
C GLN A 70 48.05 34.52 -28.99
N ASP A 71 48.48 33.70 -28.04
CA ASP A 71 48.83 32.29 -28.26
C ASP A 71 47.64 31.39 -27.88
N LYS A 72 47.73 30.10 -28.19
CA LYS A 72 46.68 29.12 -27.90
C LYS A 72 46.55 28.85 -26.38
N PRO A 73 45.36 28.46 -25.89
CA PRO A 73 45.18 28.06 -24.50
C PRO A 73 46.15 26.94 -24.13
N TRP A 74 46.66 26.95 -22.90
CA TRP A 74 47.57 25.90 -22.42
C TRP A 74 46.93 24.49 -22.46
N ARG A 75 45.59 24.44 -22.45
CA ARG A 75 44.79 23.24 -22.71
C ARG A 75 45.15 22.56 -24.04
N ASP A 76 45.44 23.30 -25.10
CA ASP A 76 45.77 22.73 -26.41
C ASP A 76 47.10 21.95 -26.38
N ILE A 77 48.01 22.32 -25.48
CA ILE A 77 49.29 21.62 -25.29
C ILE A 77 49.09 20.34 -24.46
N ALA A 78 48.14 20.35 -23.52
CA ALA A 78 47.79 19.17 -22.73
C ALA A 78 47.10 18.06 -23.55
N VAL A 79 46.48 18.43 -24.69
CA VAL A 79 45.84 17.50 -25.65
C VAL A 79 46.86 16.70 -26.47
N LEU A 80 48.08 17.21 -26.63
CA LEU A 80 49.10 16.57 -27.45
C LEU A 80 49.58 15.28 -26.81
N GLY A 81 49.75 14.22 -27.61
CA GLY A 81 50.38 12.97 -27.18
C GLY A 81 51.89 13.10 -27.02
N ASP A 82 52.47 12.11 -26.33
CA ASP A 82 53.91 11.86 -26.30
C ASP A 82 54.39 11.12 -27.58
N ARG A 83 55.63 10.64 -27.62
CA ARG A 83 56.21 9.91 -28.77
C ARG A 83 55.41 8.65 -29.15
N ASN A 84 54.71 8.06 -28.19
CA ASN A 84 53.84 6.90 -28.38
C ASN A 84 52.38 7.31 -28.61
N ASN A 85 52.13 8.59 -28.87
CA ASN A 85 50.80 9.19 -28.93
C ASN A 85 49.97 8.97 -27.66
N ALA A 86 50.61 8.65 -26.53
CA ALA A 86 49.95 8.47 -25.25
C ALA A 86 49.61 9.85 -24.67
N THR A 87 48.33 10.06 -24.38
CA THR A 87 47.82 11.30 -23.76
C THR A 87 48.05 11.30 -22.24
N VAL A 88 47.85 12.46 -21.62
CA VAL A 88 47.90 12.63 -20.15
C VAL A 88 46.98 11.65 -19.40
N PHE A 89 45.85 11.26 -19.99
CA PHE A 89 44.94 10.26 -19.43
C PHE A 89 45.56 8.86 -19.32
N HIS A 90 46.35 8.43 -20.30
CA HIS A 90 47.03 7.13 -20.28
C HIS A 90 48.03 7.01 -19.14
N TYR A 91 48.56 8.13 -18.63
CA TYR A 91 49.45 8.15 -17.48
C TYR A 91 48.70 8.30 -16.15
N ALA A 92 47.62 9.08 -16.12
CA ALA A 92 46.82 9.30 -14.91
C ALA A 92 46.24 7.98 -14.38
N VAL A 93 45.82 7.09 -15.27
CA VAL A 93 45.22 5.79 -14.93
C VAL A 93 46.23 4.73 -14.45
N ARG A 94 47.54 5.00 -14.57
CA ARG A 94 48.61 4.08 -14.15
C ARG A 94 48.96 4.20 -12.67
N SER A 95 48.51 5.28 -12.01
CA SER A 95 48.80 5.48 -10.60
C SER A 95 48.11 4.41 -9.74
N GLU A 96 48.83 3.88 -8.75
CA GLU A 96 48.31 2.89 -7.81
C GLU A 96 47.30 3.50 -6.81
N GLU A 97 47.37 4.81 -6.57
CA GLU A 97 46.51 5.54 -5.62
C GLU A 97 45.37 6.31 -6.32
N ASP A 98 44.24 6.50 -5.64
CA ASP A 98 43.16 7.38 -6.11
C ASP A 98 43.66 8.82 -6.14
N THR A 99 43.95 9.31 -7.35
CA THR A 99 44.54 10.63 -7.54
C THR A 99 43.50 11.63 -8.03
N GLU A 100 43.45 12.79 -7.37
CA GLU A 100 42.60 13.91 -7.79
C GLU A 100 42.97 14.40 -9.21
N THR A 101 44.16 14.05 -9.72
CA THR A 101 44.59 14.33 -11.09
C THR A 101 43.63 13.79 -12.14
N LEU A 102 43.07 12.58 -11.97
CA LEU A 102 42.13 12.04 -12.96
C LEU A 102 40.82 12.85 -13.00
N LYS A 103 40.33 13.30 -11.83
CA LYS A 103 39.11 14.12 -11.73
C LYS A 103 39.29 15.50 -12.35
N VAL A 104 40.42 16.16 -12.07
CA VAL A 104 40.78 17.46 -12.69
C VAL A 104 40.87 17.31 -14.22
N LEU A 105 41.52 16.25 -14.72
CA LEU A 105 41.58 16.01 -16.17
C LEU A 105 40.20 15.79 -16.80
N LEU A 106 39.30 15.08 -16.11
CA LEU A 106 37.92 14.87 -16.56
C LEU A 106 37.07 16.16 -16.56
N GLU A 107 37.32 17.09 -15.63
CA GLU A 107 36.66 18.41 -15.58
C GLU A 107 37.09 19.29 -16.76
N PHE A 108 38.39 19.37 -17.04
CA PHE A 108 38.94 20.35 -18.00
C PHE A 108 39.16 19.81 -19.42
N ILE A 109 39.43 18.52 -19.61
CA ILE A 109 39.72 17.92 -20.93
C ILE A 109 39.00 16.57 -21.13
N PRO A 110 37.66 16.51 -21.08
CA PRO A 110 36.91 15.26 -21.24
C PRO A 110 37.03 14.61 -22.64
N GLU A 111 37.45 15.40 -23.65
CA GLU A 111 37.53 14.97 -25.06
C GLU A 111 38.56 13.85 -25.30
N LEU A 112 39.58 13.75 -24.44
CA LEU A 112 40.70 12.80 -24.59
C LEU A 112 40.41 11.38 -24.09
N ILE A 113 39.25 11.15 -23.46
CA ILE A 113 38.94 9.92 -22.72
C ILE A 113 38.99 8.65 -23.59
N ASN A 114 38.78 8.79 -24.90
CA ASN A 114 38.73 7.70 -25.88
C ASN A 114 39.89 7.71 -26.88
N ASN A 115 40.87 8.61 -26.74
CA ASN A 115 42.00 8.69 -27.66
C ASN A 115 42.88 7.46 -27.52
N THR A 116 43.41 6.96 -28.63
CA THR A 116 44.29 5.79 -28.65
C THR A 116 45.76 6.18 -28.73
N ASN A 117 46.61 5.42 -28.04
CA ASN A 117 48.06 5.48 -28.22
C ASN A 117 48.51 4.66 -29.45
N ASN A 118 49.81 4.59 -29.71
CA ASN A 118 50.40 3.84 -30.83
C ASN A 118 50.20 2.31 -30.77
N LEU A 119 49.65 1.76 -29.69
CA LEU A 119 49.25 0.35 -29.57
C LEU A 119 47.74 0.17 -29.77
N GLY A 120 47.03 1.26 -30.12
CA GLY A 120 45.57 1.30 -30.17
C GLY A 120 44.90 1.27 -28.80
N ASN A 121 45.66 1.28 -27.69
CA ASN A 121 45.09 1.28 -26.35
C ASN A 121 44.49 2.64 -26.03
N THR A 122 43.27 2.65 -25.50
CA THR A 122 42.66 3.82 -24.86
C THR A 122 43.11 3.94 -23.40
N PRO A 123 42.85 5.06 -22.69
CA PRO A 123 43.09 5.15 -21.26
C PRO A 123 42.42 4.03 -20.45
N LEU A 124 41.25 3.53 -20.91
CA LEU A 124 40.57 2.41 -20.27
C LEU A 124 41.35 1.08 -20.44
N HIS A 125 41.95 0.83 -21.61
CA HIS A 125 42.82 -0.35 -21.81
C HIS A 125 44.04 -0.32 -20.89
N GLU A 126 44.66 0.86 -20.71
CA GLU A 126 45.78 1.01 -19.78
C GLU A 126 45.32 0.81 -18.33
N ALA A 127 44.18 1.35 -17.92
CA ALA A 127 43.64 1.13 -16.57
C ALA A 127 43.45 -0.37 -16.27
N VAL A 128 42.98 -1.14 -17.26
CA VAL A 128 42.83 -2.60 -17.17
C VAL A 128 44.20 -3.31 -17.14
N LEU A 129 45.15 -2.89 -17.97
CA LEU A 129 46.49 -3.47 -18.04
C LEU A 129 47.24 -3.35 -16.70
N HIS A 130 47.05 -2.24 -15.99
CA HIS A 130 47.65 -1.99 -14.67
C HIS A 130 46.80 -2.46 -13.50
N HIS A 131 45.67 -3.14 -13.75
CA HIS A 131 44.75 -3.66 -12.73
C HIS A 131 44.16 -2.58 -11.78
N ASN A 132 44.04 -1.32 -12.23
CA ASN A 132 43.61 -0.20 -11.39
C ASN A 132 42.08 -0.04 -11.39
N VAL A 133 41.42 -0.73 -10.44
CA VAL A 133 39.95 -0.75 -10.29
C VAL A 133 39.35 0.65 -10.10
N TRP A 134 39.97 1.51 -9.28
CA TRP A 134 39.49 2.87 -9.01
C TRP A 134 39.46 3.74 -10.27
N ALA A 135 40.49 3.61 -11.12
CA ALA A 135 40.62 4.36 -12.37
C ALA A 135 39.57 3.88 -13.39
N ILE A 136 39.35 2.57 -13.48
CA ILE A 136 38.28 1.98 -14.30
C ILE A 136 36.93 2.53 -13.85
N GLN A 137 36.60 2.45 -12.57
CA GLN A 137 35.34 2.96 -12.03
C GLN A 137 35.15 4.45 -12.32
N THR A 138 36.20 5.25 -12.12
CA THR A 138 36.15 6.70 -12.36
C THR A 138 35.88 7.02 -13.84
N LEU A 139 36.57 6.33 -14.76
CA LEU A 139 36.37 6.50 -16.21
C LEU A 139 34.99 6.03 -16.67
N VAL A 140 34.55 4.85 -16.21
CA VAL A 140 33.27 4.21 -16.53
C VAL A 140 32.10 5.08 -16.05
N ASN A 141 32.17 5.62 -14.83
CA ASN A 141 31.14 6.45 -14.22
C ASN A 141 30.93 7.80 -14.94
N THR A 142 31.85 8.23 -15.80
CA THR A 142 31.68 9.46 -16.60
C THR A 142 30.62 9.34 -17.70
N GLY A 143 30.24 8.12 -18.09
CA GLY A 143 29.31 7.83 -19.19
C GLY A 143 29.81 8.20 -20.59
N LYS A 144 31.00 8.82 -20.72
CA LYS A 144 31.58 9.27 -22.00
C LYS A 144 32.65 8.32 -22.55
N CYS A 145 33.07 7.35 -21.74
CA CYS A 145 34.07 6.35 -22.12
C CYS A 145 33.45 5.27 -23.01
N ASN A 146 34.05 5.03 -24.17
CA ASN A 146 33.63 3.99 -25.11
C ASN A 146 34.37 2.69 -24.80
N ARG A 147 33.64 1.66 -24.38
CA ARG A 147 34.17 0.36 -23.93
C ARG A 147 34.33 -0.63 -25.08
N ALA A 148 33.72 -0.38 -26.24
CA ALA A 148 33.82 -1.23 -27.43
C ALA A 148 35.04 -0.96 -28.32
N LEU A 149 35.84 0.07 -28.04
CA LEU A 149 37.03 0.35 -28.83
C LEU A 149 38.01 -0.82 -28.70
N LYS A 150 38.52 -1.28 -29.83
CA LYS A 150 39.52 -2.35 -29.90
C LYS A 150 40.90 -1.74 -30.07
N ASN A 151 41.88 -2.32 -29.37
CA ASN A 151 43.28 -2.00 -29.60
C ASN A 151 43.83 -2.69 -30.86
N GLU A 152 45.13 -2.53 -31.15
CA GLU A 152 45.76 -3.15 -32.32
C GLU A 152 45.76 -4.70 -32.29
N HIS A 153 45.49 -5.29 -31.12
CA HIS A 153 45.37 -6.74 -30.95
C HIS A 153 43.91 -7.23 -31.12
N GLU A 154 43.03 -6.36 -31.61
CA GLU A 154 41.58 -6.56 -31.74
C GLU A 154 40.84 -6.85 -30.42
N LYS A 155 41.48 -6.53 -29.28
CA LYS A 155 40.93 -6.75 -27.94
C LYS A 155 40.30 -5.48 -27.41
N THR A 156 39.12 -5.60 -26.82
CA THR A 156 38.51 -4.54 -26.02
C THR A 156 39.13 -4.51 -24.60
N PRO A 157 38.90 -3.45 -23.79
CA PRO A 157 39.29 -3.44 -22.39
C PRO A 157 38.69 -4.61 -21.61
N LEU A 158 37.47 -5.03 -21.95
CA LEU A 158 36.81 -6.19 -21.33
C LEU A 158 37.48 -7.51 -21.69
N ASP A 159 37.95 -7.66 -22.94
CA ASP A 159 38.73 -8.83 -23.36
C ASP A 159 40.10 -8.90 -22.65
N MET A 160 40.73 -7.74 -22.41
CA MET A 160 41.99 -7.65 -21.66
C MET A 160 41.83 -8.02 -20.18
N ALA A 161 40.66 -7.77 -19.59
CA ALA A 161 40.38 -8.16 -18.20
C ALA A 161 40.37 -9.69 -18.01
N GLY A 162 40.17 -10.48 -19.08
CA GLY A 162 40.15 -11.94 -19.02
C GLY A 162 39.15 -12.44 -17.99
N ASN A 163 39.59 -13.33 -17.09
CA ASN A 163 38.77 -13.87 -16.00
C ASN A 163 38.92 -13.08 -14.68
N ASN A 164 39.57 -11.91 -14.69
CA ASN A 164 39.71 -11.11 -13.48
C ASN A 164 38.36 -10.49 -13.10
N LEU A 165 37.77 -11.03 -12.04
CA LEU A 165 36.43 -10.69 -11.58
C LEU A 165 36.30 -9.21 -11.20
N ASP A 166 37.30 -8.62 -10.56
CA ASP A 166 37.21 -7.25 -10.04
C ASP A 166 37.34 -6.19 -11.15
N LEU A 167 38.16 -6.49 -12.17
CA LEU A 167 38.24 -5.66 -13.37
C LEU A 167 36.96 -5.75 -14.20
N ARG A 168 36.40 -6.95 -14.41
CA ARG A 168 35.14 -7.11 -15.13
C ARG A 168 33.97 -6.44 -14.39
N LYS A 169 33.88 -6.55 -13.05
CA LYS A 169 32.87 -5.83 -12.27
C LYS A 169 32.96 -4.32 -12.48
N ALA A 170 34.18 -3.77 -12.42
CA ALA A 170 34.41 -2.34 -12.58
C ALA A 170 34.07 -1.85 -14.00
N LEU A 171 34.41 -2.64 -15.03
CA LEU A 171 34.07 -2.36 -16.42
C LEU A 171 32.56 -2.43 -16.64
N LEU A 172 31.94 -3.55 -16.24
CA LEU A 172 30.50 -3.83 -16.34
C LEU A 172 29.63 -2.91 -15.45
N SER A 173 30.24 -2.01 -14.66
CA SER A 173 29.57 -1.22 -13.62
C SER A 173 28.71 -2.05 -12.65
N ILE A 174 29.08 -3.32 -12.46
CA ILE A 174 28.40 -4.25 -11.56
C ILE A 174 28.86 -3.97 -10.14
N ASP A 175 28.03 -3.24 -9.42
CA ASP A 175 28.18 -3.05 -7.99
C ASP A 175 27.59 -4.27 -7.25
N LEU A 176 28.46 -5.10 -6.68
CA LEU A 176 28.04 -6.26 -5.88
C LEU A 176 27.14 -5.85 -4.70
N SER A 177 27.26 -4.62 -4.19
CA SER A 177 26.37 -4.13 -3.13
C SER A 177 24.93 -3.98 -3.60
N ARG A 178 24.71 -3.78 -4.91
CA ARG A 178 23.39 -3.74 -5.55
C ARG A 178 22.79 -5.11 -5.76
N ILE A 179 23.55 -6.21 -5.71
CA ILE A 179 22.95 -7.56 -5.77
C ILE A 179 22.00 -7.79 -4.60
N LYS A 180 22.24 -7.13 -3.46
CA LYS A 180 21.29 -7.11 -2.34
C LYS A 180 19.90 -6.64 -2.77
N SER A 181 19.76 -5.81 -3.82
CA SER A 181 18.46 -5.38 -4.32
C SER A 181 17.62 -6.53 -4.90
N LEU A 182 18.21 -7.67 -5.25
CA LEU A 182 17.47 -8.85 -5.69
C LEU A 182 16.81 -9.59 -4.54
N ASP A 183 17.40 -9.46 -3.35
CA ASP A 183 16.87 -10.05 -2.13
C ASP A 183 15.64 -9.26 -1.69
N LEU A 184 14.48 -9.92 -1.74
CA LEU A 184 13.21 -9.35 -1.28
C LEU A 184 13.22 -9.01 0.22
N ARG A 185 14.22 -9.46 0.98
CA ARG A 185 14.42 -9.08 2.39
C ARG A 185 15.13 -7.74 2.55
N TYR A 186 15.84 -7.30 1.51
CA TYR A 186 16.60 -6.07 1.55
C TYR A 186 15.70 -4.88 1.17
N ARG A 187 15.45 -3.99 2.13
CA ARG A 187 14.96 -2.63 1.87
C ARG A 187 16.07 -1.63 2.12
N LYS A 188 16.20 -0.66 1.21
CA LYS A 188 17.13 0.45 1.37
C LYS A 188 16.63 1.39 2.48
N SER A 189 16.97 1.08 3.73
CA SER A 189 16.75 2.00 4.85
C SER A 189 17.86 3.05 4.87
N THR A 190 17.47 4.33 4.95
CA THR A 190 18.45 5.38 5.26
C THR A 190 18.68 5.39 6.77
N PRO A 191 19.94 5.35 7.25
CA PRO A 191 20.22 5.43 8.68
C PRO A 191 19.55 6.66 9.31
N GLY A 192 18.84 6.46 10.43
CA GLY A 192 18.08 7.51 11.11
C GLY A 192 16.74 7.88 10.45
N SER A 193 16.26 7.13 9.45
CA SER A 193 14.93 7.35 8.85
C SER A 193 13.79 7.18 9.85
N ALA A 194 13.83 6.13 10.66
CA ALA A 194 12.87 5.90 11.75
C ALA A 194 12.92 7.02 12.80
N ASP A 195 14.12 7.51 13.14
CA ASP A 195 14.28 8.62 14.09
C ASP A 195 13.71 9.94 13.54
N LYS A 196 13.98 10.24 12.26
CA LYS A 196 13.40 11.40 11.55
C LYS A 196 11.87 11.34 11.45
N LEU A 197 11.32 10.13 11.29
CA LEU A 197 9.88 9.91 11.36
C LEU A 197 9.37 10.14 12.79
N GLY A 198 10.11 9.68 13.80
CA GLY A 198 9.88 9.98 15.21
C GLY A 198 9.77 11.47 15.51
N ASP A 199 10.71 12.26 14.99
CA ASP A 199 10.72 13.72 15.14
C ASP A 199 9.56 14.39 14.37
N SER A 200 9.17 13.82 13.23
CA SER A 200 8.11 14.37 12.37
C SER A 200 6.70 14.05 12.87
N PHE A 201 6.56 12.98 13.66
CA PHE A 201 5.31 12.41 14.17
C PHE A 201 5.43 12.01 15.64
N PRO A 202 5.73 12.96 16.55
CA PRO A 202 6.01 12.66 17.95
C PRO A 202 4.83 11.98 18.66
N LEU A 203 3.57 12.25 18.30
CA LEU A 203 2.40 11.65 18.95
C LEU A 203 2.11 10.23 18.46
N LEU A 204 2.31 9.95 17.17
CA LEU A 204 2.24 8.58 16.62
C LEU A 204 3.45 7.73 17.03
N SER A 205 4.60 8.35 17.29
CA SER A 205 5.82 7.67 17.76
C SER A 205 5.92 7.57 19.28
N SER A 206 5.23 8.42 20.04
CA SER A 206 5.18 8.34 21.50
C SER A 206 4.05 7.41 21.97
N ARG A 207 4.44 6.36 22.69
CA ARG A 207 3.58 5.74 23.69
C ARG A 207 4.33 5.64 25.02
N SER A 208 3.65 6.09 26.08
CA SER A 208 4.05 5.97 27.47
C SER A 208 4.21 4.49 27.82
N GLY A 209 5.45 4.07 28.05
CA GLY A 209 5.77 2.72 28.51
C GLY A 209 5.33 2.44 29.96
N SER A 210 4.68 3.37 30.66
CA SER A 210 4.35 3.25 32.09
C SER A 210 2.93 2.82 32.42
N ASP A 211 1.95 2.97 31.52
CA ASP A 211 0.53 2.80 31.89
C ASP A 211 -0.09 1.49 31.39
N TYR A 212 0.68 0.68 30.65
CA TYR A 212 0.27 -0.64 30.15
C TYR A 212 1.16 -1.78 30.66
N SER A 213 1.99 -1.54 31.68
CA SER A 213 2.85 -2.55 32.28
C SER A 213 2.15 -3.46 33.31
N SER A 214 0.81 -3.45 33.38
CA SER A 214 0.08 -4.59 33.90
C SER A 214 -0.25 -5.51 32.74
N SER A 215 0.58 -6.54 32.58
CA SER A 215 0.39 -7.63 31.62
C SER A 215 -1.09 -7.98 31.45
N PRO A 216 -1.66 -7.91 30.22
CA PRO A 216 -2.95 -8.49 29.98
C PRO A 216 -2.80 -9.99 30.23
N SER A 217 -3.64 -10.54 31.10
CA SER A 217 -3.64 -11.95 31.46
C SER A 217 -3.76 -12.86 30.23
N THR A 218 -2.63 -13.41 29.77
CA THR A 218 -2.47 -14.75 29.17
C THR A 218 -3.28 -15.14 27.92
N SER A 219 -3.88 -14.22 27.15
CA SER A 219 -4.52 -14.60 25.87
C SER A 219 -4.29 -13.70 24.67
N LEU A 220 -3.89 -12.43 24.83
CA LEU A 220 -3.58 -11.55 23.69
C LEU A 220 -2.08 -11.50 23.37
N ASP A 221 -1.22 -11.71 24.37
CA ASP A 221 0.24 -11.76 24.20
C ASP A 221 0.71 -12.97 23.36
N SER A 222 -0.03 -14.09 23.31
CA SER A 222 0.35 -15.23 22.46
C SER A 222 0.21 -14.92 20.97
N PHE A 223 -0.81 -14.14 20.56
CA PHE A 223 -1.06 -13.79 19.16
C PHE A 223 -0.22 -12.62 18.65
N HIS A 224 0.16 -11.70 19.54
CA HIS A 224 1.11 -10.63 19.21
C HIS A 224 2.57 -11.13 19.22
N SER A 225 2.87 -12.27 19.85
CA SER A 225 4.21 -12.86 19.79
C SER A 225 4.62 -13.28 18.37
N SER A 226 3.67 -13.74 17.55
CA SER A 226 3.88 -14.07 16.12
C SER A 226 4.22 -12.86 15.26
N LEU A 227 3.73 -11.66 15.62
CA LEU A 227 3.97 -10.42 14.87
C LEU A 227 5.21 -9.63 15.36
N ARG A 228 5.96 -10.13 16.35
CA ARG A 228 7.19 -9.47 16.81
C ARG A 228 8.39 -10.13 16.13
N LEU A 229 8.87 -9.52 15.05
CA LEU A 229 10.21 -9.80 14.55
C LEU A 229 11.21 -9.45 15.64
N GLN A 230 11.90 -10.46 16.18
CA GLN A 230 13.10 -10.24 16.98
C GLN A 230 14.16 -9.65 16.05
N GLY A 231 14.44 -8.35 16.20
CA GLY A 231 15.45 -7.66 15.43
C GLY A 231 16.84 -8.25 15.65
N GLU A 232 17.61 -8.33 14.57
CA GLU A 232 19.09 -8.30 14.36
C GLU A 232 20.09 -8.84 15.42
N THR A 233 19.65 -9.57 16.44
CA THR A 233 20.54 -10.42 17.23
C THR A 233 20.00 -11.83 17.16
N SER A 234 20.35 -12.53 16.08
CA SER A 234 20.31 -13.99 16.06
C SER A 234 21.31 -14.47 17.13
N PRO A 235 20.90 -15.03 18.28
CA PRO A 235 21.80 -15.97 18.94
C PRO A 235 22.03 -17.08 17.92
N GLU A 236 23.27 -17.53 17.75
CA GLU A 236 23.61 -18.67 16.90
C GLU A 236 22.63 -19.81 17.20
N ARG A 237 21.61 -19.96 16.35
CA ARG A 237 20.65 -21.04 16.45
C ARG A 237 21.38 -22.22 15.84
N ASP A 238 21.71 -23.20 16.67
CA ASP A 238 22.43 -24.41 16.29
C ASP A 238 21.56 -25.23 15.30
N LEU A 239 21.60 -24.85 14.03
CA LEU A 239 20.86 -25.41 12.89
C LEU A 239 21.57 -26.63 12.29
N SER A 240 22.64 -27.10 12.95
CA SER A 240 23.47 -28.24 12.57
C SER A 240 22.70 -29.57 12.45
N ASN A 241 21.45 -29.64 12.93
CA ASN A 241 20.59 -30.83 12.90
C ASN A 241 19.45 -30.83 11.86
N LEU A 242 19.32 -29.83 10.96
CA LEU A 242 18.27 -29.84 9.93
C LEU A 242 18.60 -30.74 8.73
N LYS A 243 18.73 -32.06 8.96
CA LYS A 243 18.55 -33.08 7.92
C LYS A 243 17.05 -33.26 7.65
N ILE A 244 16.40 -32.29 7.01
CA ILE A 244 14.96 -32.39 6.70
C ILE A 244 14.68 -32.80 5.25
N VAL A 245 15.58 -32.52 4.30
CA VAL A 245 15.26 -32.67 2.87
C VAL A 245 15.50 -34.09 2.33
N SER A 246 16.40 -34.90 2.91
CA SER A 246 16.77 -36.20 2.29
C SER A 246 15.83 -37.37 2.61
N ASP A 247 14.99 -37.27 3.65
CA ASP A 247 14.24 -38.42 4.18
C ASP A 247 12.70 -38.26 4.08
N GLN A 248 12.19 -37.15 3.52
CA GLN A 248 10.77 -36.78 3.56
C GLN A 248 9.98 -36.99 2.25
N GLU A 249 10.62 -37.37 1.14
CA GLU A 249 9.94 -37.60 -0.16
C GLU A 249 8.88 -38.75 -0.12
N ASN A 250 8.83 -39.55 0.95
CA ASN A 250 7.88 -40.65 1.14
C ASN A 250 6.98 -40.47 2.38
N ALA A 251 6.78 -39.24 2.87
CA ALA A 251 5.89 -38.98 4.00
C ALA A 251 4.43 -39.40 3.66
N ALA A 252 3.83 -40.22 4.51
CA ALA A 252 2.46 -40.72 4.29
C ALA A 252 1.42 -39.60 4.49
N VAL A 253 0.37 -39.60 3.67
CA VAL A 253 -0.78 -38.69 3.86
C VAL A 253 -1.61 -39.17 5.05
N ALA A 254 -1.85 -38.29 6.02
CA ALA A 254 -2.72 -38.58 7.16
C ALA A 254 -4.20 -38.51 6.77
N SER A 255 -5.06 -39.36 7.34
CA SER A 255 -6.49 -39.27 7.07
C SER A 255 -7.13 -38.10 7.83
N SER A 256 -8.11 -37.42 7.21
CA SER A 256 -8.86 -36.32 7.85
C SER A 256 -9.51 -36.76 9.16
N GLU A 257 -9.92 -38.02 9.28
CA GLU A 257 -10.45 -38.60 10.51
C GLU A 257 -9.39 -38.66 11.61
N GLN A 258 -8.17 -39.11 11.30
CA GLN A 258 -7.07 -39.18 12.26
C GLN A 258 -6.69 -37.79 12.80
N ILE A 259 -6.64 -36.79 11.92
CA ILE A 259 -6.33 -35.40 12.29
C ILE A 259 -7.41 -34.85 13.22
N ASN A 260 -8.69 -35.00 12.85
CA ASN A 260 -9.82 -34.51 13.66
C ASN A 260 -9.93 -35.23 15.01
N LEU A 261 -9.59 -36.53 15.09
CA LEU A 261 -9.54 -37.27 16.36
C LEU A 261 -8.49 -36.72 17.32
N LEU A 262 -7.30 -36.37 16.82
CA LEU A 262 -6.25 -35.75 17.64
C LEU A 262 -6.62 -34.33 18.08
N LEU A 263 -7.28 -33.56 17.21
CA LEU A 263 -7.84 -32.25 17.58
C LEU A 263 -8.94 -32.40 18.65
N GLN A 264 -9.76 -33.45 18.56
CA GLN A 264 -10.76 -33.77 19.58
C GLN A 264 -10.12 -34.14 20.93
N GLU A 265 -9.08 -34.98 20.94
CA GLU A 265 -8.28 -35.32 22.13
C GLU A 265 -7.69 -34.04 22.76
N LEU A 266 -7.10 -33.17 21.93
CA LEU A 266 -6.54 -31.88 22.35
C LEU A 266 -7.55 -30.96 23.03
N VAL A 267 -8.74 -30.81 22.44
CA VAL A 267 -9.80 -29.95 22.99
C VAL A 267 -10.36 -30.54 24.27
N GLY A 268 -10.52 -31.87 24.33
CA GLY A 268 -10.95 -32.59 25.52
C GLY A 268 -10.02 -32.36 26.72
N GLU A 269 -8.71 -32.55 26.51
CA GLU A 269 -7.71 -32.39 27.57
C GLU A 269 -7.52 -30.92 27.99
N TYR A 270 -7.61 -29.98 27.04
CA TYR A 270 -7.53 -28.55 27.35
C TYR A 270 -8.64 -28.09 28.31
N ARG A 271 -9.85 -28.66 28.19
CA ARG A 271 -10.98 -28.38 29.09
C ARG A 271 -10.77 -28.89 30.50
N VAL A 272 -10.03 -29.98 30.67
CA VAL A 272 -9.71 -30.54 31.99
C VAL A 272 -8.66 -29.67 32.66
N ASN A 273 -7.51 -29.48 32.01
CA ASN A 273 -6.44 -28.60 32.48
C ASN A 273 -5.43 -28.32 31.37
N LYS A 274 -5.26 -27.04 30.99
CA LYS A 274 -4.27 -26.59 29.99
C LYS A 274 -2.81 -26.92 30.32
N HIS A 275 -2.52 -27.30 31.56
CA HIS A 275 -1.19 -27.68 32.04
C HIS A 275 -1.08 -29.17 32.41
N SER A 276 -2.06 -30.00 32.05
CA SER A 276 -1.98 -31.44 32.30
C SER A 276 -0.86 -32.09 31.50
N ALA A 277 -0.30 -33.19 32.03
CA ALA A 277 0.70 -33.97 31.32
C ALA A 277 0.07 -34.62 30.06
N GLU A 278 -1.22 -34.94 30.15
CA GLU A 278 -2.07 -35.49 29.09
C GLU A 278 -2.23 -34.50 27.93
N TYR A 279 -2.54 -33.22 28.22
CA TYR A 279 -2.62 -32.17 27.20
C TYR A 279 -1.28 -31.96 26.50
N LEU A 280 -0.19 -31.87 27.25
CA LEU A 280 1.16 -31.75 26.67
C LEU A 280 1.53 -32.97 25.81
N LYS A 281 1.07 -34.18 26.19
CA LYS A 281 1.27 -35.40 25.40
C LYS A 281 0.44 -35.37 24.10
N ALA A 282 -0.83 -34.98 24.16
CA ALA A 282 -1.69 -34.82 22.99
C ALA A 282 -1.16 -33.75 22.02
N GLN A 283 -0.68 -32.63 22.57
CA GLN A 283 -0.06 -31.55 21.81
C GLN A 283 1.22 -32.00 21.10
N LYS A 284 2.11 -32.73 21.81
CA LYS A 284 3.28 -33.34 21.17
C LYS A 284 2.91 -34.30 20.05
N LYS A 285 1.92 -35.18 20.24
CA LYS A 285 1.45 -36.09 19.18
C LYS A 285 0.97 -35.32 17.95
N PHE A 286 0.18 -34.27 18.15
CA PHE A 286 -0.33 -33.44 17.05
C PHE A 286 0.79 -32.71 16.32
N HIS A 287 1.75 -32.14 17.06
CA HIS A 287 2.91 -31.47 16.46
C HIS A 287 3.84 -32.43 15.72
N GLU A 288 4.04 -33.64 16.22
CA GLU A 288 4.78 -34.68 15.49
C GLU A 288 4.04 -35.07 14.20
N LEU A 289 2.72 -35.27 14.24
CA LEU A 289 1.94 -35.53 13.03
C LEU A 289 2.08 -34.40 12.00
N CYS A 290 2.05 -33.14 12.45
CA CYS A 290 2.25 -31.98 11.58
C CYS A 290 3.63 -31.97 10.91
N LYS A 291 4.65 -32.59 11.52
CA LYS A 291 6.02 -32.64 10.99
C LYS A 291 6.28 -33.86 10.11
N THR A 292 5.59 -34.98 10.33
CA THR A 292 5.89 -36.27 9.70
C THR A 292 4.96 -36.65 8.54
N ASN A 293 3.73 -36.14 8.51
CA ASN A 293 2.70 -36.57 7.57
C ASN A 293 2.10 -35.39 6.82
N PHE A 294 1.72 -35.58 5.55
CA PHE A 294 1.00 -34.55 4.79
C PHE A 294 -0.49 -34.55 5.15
N PHE A 295 -1.04 -33.36 5.34
CA PHE A 295 -2.49 -33.14 5.43
C PHE A 295 -3.07 -33.06 4.02
N PRO A 296 -4.28 -33.61 3.80
CA PRO A 296 -4.99 -33.45 2.54
C PRO A 296 -5.21 -31.97 2.19
N GLU A 297 -5.06 -31.58 0.92
CA GLU A 297 -5.29 -30.19 0.48
C GLU A 297 -6.72 -29.71 0.76
N ASP A 298 -7.68 -30.63 0.75
CA ASP A 298 -9.11 -30.41 1.03
C ASP A 298 -9.47 -30.63 2.52
N PHE A 299 -8.48 -30.70 3.42
CA PHE A 299 -8.73 -30.87 4.84
C PHE A 299 -9.58 -29.73 5.41
N ILE A 300 -10.64 -30.10 6.14
CA ILE A 300 -11.56 -29.18 6.83
C ILE A 300 -11.73 -29.65 8.27
N PHE A 301 -11.86 -28.69 9.20
CA PHE A 301 -12.19 -29.00 10.60
C PHE A 301 -13.59 -29.64 10.72
N ASP A 302 -13.73 -30.66 11.56
CA ASP A 302 -15.04 -31.25 11.86
C ASP A 302 -15.99 -30.16 12.42
N PRO A 303 -17.15 -29.92 11.79
CA PRO A 303 -18.13 -28.94 12.26
C PRO A 303 -18.55 -29.14 13.73
N LYS A 304 -18.51 -30.39 14.24
CA LYS A 304 -18.83 -30.68 15.65
C LYS A 304 -17.80 -30.07 16.60
N LEU A 305 -16.52 -30.08 16.24
CA LEU A 305 -15.43 -29.53 17.05
C LEU A 305 -15.47 -28.00 17.08
N ILE A 306 -15.86 -27.36 15.97
CA ILE A 306 -16.00 -25.90 15.86
C ILE A 306 -17.02 -25.36 16.88
N THR A 307 -18.04 -26.14 17.24
CA THR A 307 -19.04 -25.72 18.25
C THR A 307 -18.48 -25.51 19.65
N HIS A 308 -17.26 -25.97 19.92
CA HIS A 308 -16.60 -25.78 21.20
C HIS A 308 -15.92 -24.40 21.28
N PRO A 309 -16.23 -23.57 22.29
CA PRO A 309 -15.71 -22.19 22.36
C PRO A 309 -14.19 -22.14 22.55
N GLU A 310 -13.58 -23.19 23.08
CA GLU A 310 -12.12 -23.29 23.24
C GLU A 310 -11.39 -23.71 21.96
N PHE A 311 -12.10 -24.23 20.94
CA PHE A 311 -11.50 -24.88 19.77
C PHE A 311 -10.53 -23.95 19.03
N GLN A 312 -10.98 -22.75 18.67
CA GLN A 312 -10.13 -21.80 17.95
C GLN A 312 -8.87 -21.46 18.74
N LYS A 313 -9.01 -21.28 20.05
CA LYS A 313 -7.88 -20.96 20.93
C LYS A 313 -6.88 -22.12 20.99
N VAL A 314 -7.35 -23.36 21.16
CA VAL A 314 -6.52 -24.56 21.18
C VAL A 314 -5.75 -24.71 19.86
N VAL A 315 -6.42 -24.55 18.73
CA VAL A 315 -5.79 -24.63 17.40
C VAL A 315 -4.78 -23.50 17.21
N SER A 316 -5.13 -22.27 17.58
CA SER A 316 -4.22 -21.12 17.46
C SER A 316 -2.99 -21.26 18.34
N ASP A 317 -3.14 -21.73 19.59
CA ASP A 317 -2.03 -22.00 20.50
C ASP A 317 -1.14 -23.14 19.95
N ALA A 318 -1.74 -24.19 19.39
CA ALA A 318 -1.00 -25.28 18.75
C ALA A 318 -0.19 -24.81 17.53
N ILE A 319 -0.78 -23.96 16.67
CA ILE A 319 -0.11 -23.37 15.50
C ILE A 319 0.97 -22.38 15.95
N GLY A 320 0.72 -21.59 17.00
CA GLY A 320 1.67 -20.64 17.58
C GLY A 320 2.95 -21.32 18.09
N ILE A 321 2.85 -22.55 18.60
CA ILE A 321 4.03 -23.35 19.00
C ILE A 321 4.82 -23.86 17.79
N LEU A 322 4.16 -24.13 16.66
CA LEU A 322 4.83 -24.54 15.42
C LEU A 322 5.52 -23.35 14.71
N TYR A 323 4.97 -22.14 14.86
CA TYR A 323 5.40 -20.95 14.12
C TYR A 323 6.92 -20.67 14.19
N PRO A 324 7.61 -20.69 15.34
CA PRO A 324 9.06 -20.46 15.37
C PRO A 324 9.87 -21.46 14.54
N SER A 325 9.40 -22.70 14.43
CA SER A 325 10.03 -23.71 13.58
C SER A 325 9.75 -23.45 12.09
N VAL A 326 8.52 -23.05 11.76
CA VAL A 326 8.10 -22.66 10.41
C VAL A 326 8.90 -21.45 9.92
N ASP A 327 8.95 -20.38 10.72
CA ASP A 327 9.70 -19.16 10.44
C ASP A 327 11.20 -19.43 10.28
N GLY A 328 11.78 -20.24 11.19
CA GLY A 328 13.18 -20.63 11.11
C GLY A 328 13.52 -21.39 9.82
N ILE A 329 12.68 -22.34 9.42
CA ILE A 329 12.84 -23.10 8.17
C ILE A 329 12.67 -22.17 6.96
N TYR A 330 11.64 -21.33 6.97
CA TYR A 330 11.34 -20.42 5.87
C TYR A 330 12.48 -19.40 5.66
N THR A 331 12.97 -18.78 6.73
CA THR A 331 14.09 -17.85 6.71
C THR A 331 15.38 -18.51 6.22
N HIS A 332 15.67 -19.72 6.70
CA HIS A 332 16.85 -20.50 6.26
C HIS A 332 16.86 -20.77 4.75
N PHE A 333 15.71 -21.13 4.18
CA PHE A 333 15.61 -21.32 2.73
C PHE A 333 15.77 -20.03 1.95
N GLN A 334 15.24 -18.92 2.45
CA GLN A 334 15.46 -17.61 1.84
C GLN A 334 16.94 -17.21 1.86
N GLU A 335 17.67 -17.48 2.95
CA GLU A 335 19.11 -17.26 3.04
C GLU A 335 19.88 -18.07 2.01
N LYS A 336 19.57 -19.37 1.91
CA LYS A 336 20.18 -20.25 0.90
C LYS A 336 19.91 -19.80 -0.52
N ILE A 337 18.66 -19.45 -0.85
CA ILE A 337 18.31 -18.94 -2.18
C ILE A 337 19.11 -17.68 -2.48
N ASN A 338 19.23 -16.74 -1.54
CA ASN A 338 20.03 -15.53 -1.75
C ASN A 338 21.52 -15.86 -1.97
N ILE A 339 22.09 -16.80 -1.21
CA ILE A 339 23.48 -17.25 -1.43
C ILE A 339 23.64 -17.82 -2.84
N LEU A 340 22.71 -18.66 -3.29
CA LEU A 340 22.73 -19.23 -4.64
C LEU A 340 22.56 -18.16 -5.73
N MET A 341 21.68 -17.18 -5.54
CA MET A 341 21.54 -16.04 -6.45
C MET A 341 22.87 -15.26 -6.58
N ASN A 342 23.54 -15.01 -5.46
CA ASN A 342 24.85 -14.33 -5.44
C ASN A 342 25.91 -15.15 -6.18
N GLN A 343 25.99 -16.46 -5.89
CA GLN A 343 26.92 -17.37 -6.55
C GLN A 343 26.67 -17.45 -8.06
N PHE A 344 25.41 -17.50 -8.46
CA PHE A 344 25.01 -17.53 -9.87
C PHE A 344 25.44 -16.27 -10.61
N ILE A 345 25.23 -15.08 -10.02
CA ILE A 345 25.64 -13.83 -10.65
C ILE A 345 27.17 -13.77 -10.76
N VAL A 346 27.90 -14.19 -9.73
CA VAL A 346 29.37 -14.28 -9.78
C VAL A 346 29.83 -15.25 -10.88
N LEU A 347 29.11 -16.35 -11.09
CA LEU A 347 29.37 -17.31 -12.17
C LEU A 347 29.13 -16.70 -13.56
N LEU A 348 28.17 -15.79 -13.71
CA LEU A 348 27.85 -15.15 -15.00
C LEU A 348 28.88 -14.07 -15.42
N ILE A 349 29.38 -13.28 -14.47
CA ILE A 349 30.24 -12.10 -14.74
C ILE A 349 31.42 -12.38 -15.68
N PRO A 350 32.18 -13.50 -15.53
CA PRO A 350 33.29 -13.81 -16.44
C PRO A 350 32.90 -13.99 -17.91
N HIS A 351 31.64 -14.33 -18.17
CA HIS A 351 31.16 -14.70 -19.50
C HIS A 351 30.35 -13.61 -20.21
N ILE A 352 29.91 -12.57 -19.48
CA ILE A 352 29.17 -11.44 -20.05
C ILE A 352 30.11 -10.55 -20.87
N SER A 353 29.68 -10.22 -22.08
CA SER A 353 30.44 -9.41 -23.07
C SER A 353 29.68 -8.17 -23.57
N LEU A 354 28.57 -7.80 -22.91
CA LEU A 354 27.51 -6.94 -23.45
C LEU A 354 27.90 -5.49 -23.78
N GLU A 355 28.93 -4.92 -23.15
CA GLU A 355 29.14 -3.47 -23.17
C GLU A 355 29.47 -2.91 -24.55
N ASP A 356 28.66 -1.95 -25.00
CA ASP A 356 28.74 -1.30 -26.31
C ASP A 356 28.63 -2.26 -27.52
N SER A 357 28.04 -3.44 -27.32
CA SER A 357 27.75 -4.39 -28.40
C SER A 357 26.64 -3.88 -29.34
N LYS A 358 26.70 -4.29 -30.61
CA LYS A 358 25.73 -3.86 -31.63
C LYS A 358 24.30 -4.26 -31.23
N PRO A 359 23.29 -3.39 -31.46
CA PRO A 359 21.89 -3.74 -31.24
C PRO A 359 21.48 -5.02 -31.98
N ARG A 360 20.51 -5.75 -31.43
CA ARG A 360 20.02 -7.01 -31.99
C ARG A 360 18.63 -6.82 -32.61
N GLU A 361 18.52 -7.11 -33.89
CA GLU A 361 17.23 -7.12 -34.59
C GLU A 361 16.38 -8.32 -34.18
N VAL A 362 15.07 -8.10 -34.03
CA VAL A 362 14.13 -9.14 -33.63
C VAL A 362 13.93 -10.12 -34.80
N PRO A 363 14.00 -11.44 -34.58
CA PRO A 363 13.68 -12.42 -35.61
C PRO A 363 12.21 -12.33 -36.05
N LEU A 364 11.92 -12.61 -37.32
CA LEU A 364 10.55 -12.65 -37.82
C LEU A 364 9.86 -13.97 -37.45
N PHE A 365 8.70 -13.89 -36.80
CA PHE A 365 7.87 -15.04 -36.41
C PHE A 365 6.52 -15.03 -37.15
N PRO A 366 6.47 -15.50 -38.42
CA PRO A 366 5.29 -15.36 -39.29
C PRO A 366 4.06 -16.15 -38.84
N GLU A 367 4.22 -17.23 -38.06
CA GLU A 367 3.12 -18.12 -37.64
C GLU A 367 2.54 -17.79 -36.24
N ALA A 368 3.05 -16.76 -35.56
CA ALA A 368 2.65 -16.46 -34.19
C ALA A 368 1.51 -15.42 -34.13
N THR A 369 0.62 -15.59 -33.14
CA THR A 369 -0.47 -14.64 -32.90
C THR A 369 0.07 -13.27 -32.50
N PRO A 370 -0.66 -12.15 -32.72
CA PRO A 370 -0.18 -10.81 -32.38
C PRO A 370 0.25 -10.67 -30.91
N LYS A 371 -0.52 -11.26 -29.98
CA LYS A 371 -0.19 -11.29 -28.56
C LYS A 371 1.09 -12.08 -28.27
N LYS A 372 1.24 -13.25 -28.91
CA LYS A 372 2.46 -14.07 -28.78
C LYS A 372 3.68 -13.35 -29.34
N ASN A 373 3.53 -12.61 -30.44
CA ASN A 373 4.58 -11.76 -31.00
C ASN A 373 4.98 -10.64 -30.05
N GLN A 374 4.03 -10.00 -29.36
CA GLN A 374 4.34 -8.99 -28.34
C GLN A 374 5.18 -9.59 -27.20
N THR A 375 4.81 -10.75 -26.66
CA THR A 375 5.57 -11.42 -25.60
C THR A 375 6.96 -11.85 -26.07
N LEU A 376 7.09 -12.41 -27.28
CA LEU A 376 8.37 -12.80 -27.87
C LEU A 376 9.30 -11.59 -28.07
N ASN A 377 8.77 -10.48 -28.61
CA ASN A 377 9.54 -9.25 -28.79
C ASN A 377 9.99 -8.67 -27.45
N LEU A 378 9.11 -8.66 -26.45
CA LEU A 378 9.45 -8.17 -25.13
C LEU A 378 10.56 -9.00 -24.48
N LEU A 379 10.45 -10.34 -24.52
CA LEU A 379 11.49 -11.23 -24.00
C LEU A 379 12.80 -11.13 -24.79
N TRP A 380 12.75 -10.89 -26.11
CA TRP A 380 13.93 -10.63 -26.93
C TRP A 380 14.70 -9.40 -26.47
N PHE A 381 14.00 -8.27 -26.32
CA PHE A 381 14.59 -7.00 -25.88
C PHE A 381 15.12 -7.09 -24.44
N LEU A 382 14.36 -7.75 -23.56
CA LEU A 382 14.78 -8.02 -22.19
C LEU A 382 16.08 -8.86 -22.13
N THR A 383 16.18 -9.96 -22.88
CA THR A 383 17.40 -10.78 -22.88
C THR A 383 18.55 -10.09 -23.61
N ALA A 384 18.26 -9.26 -24.61
CA ALA A 384 19.26 -8.44 -25.29
C ALA A 384 19.81 -7.31 -24.42
N CYS A 385 19.14 -6.97 -23.31
CA CYS A 385 19.41 -5.78 -22.48
C CYS A 385 19.32 -4.49 -23.30
N GLN A 386 18.23 -4.35 -24.07
CA GLN A 386 18.04 -3.32 -25.09
C GLN A 386 16.62 -2.77 -24.99
N ASP A 387 16.46 -1.45 -24.89
CA ASP A 387 15.13 -0.82 -24.75
C ASP A 387 14.38 -0.65 -26.08
N THR A 388 15.10 -0.35 -27.17
CA THR A 388 14.56 -0.06 -28.51
C THR A 388 15.42 -0.72 -29.58
N PRO A 389 14.91 -0.98 -30.80
CA PRO A 389 15.69 -1.59 -31.89
C PRO A 389 17.06 -0.94 -32.15
N GLU A 390 17.19 0.38 -31.96
CA GLU A 390 18.44 1.11 -32.18
C GLU A 390 19.29 1.31 -30.91
N SER A 391 18.76 1.07 -29.70
CA SER A 391 19.52 1.32 -28.47
C SER A 391 20.65 0.32 -28.28
N LYS A 392 21.76 0.80 -27.72
CA LYS A 392 22.88 -0.04 -27.30
C LYS A 392 22.44 -1.04 -26.23
N ARG A 393 23.20 -2.13 -26.13
CA ARG A 393 23.02 -3.15 -25.10
C ARG A 393 23.76 -2.74 -23.84
N GLU A 394 23.07 -2.68 -22.71
CA GLU A 394 23.65 -2.29 -21.41
C GLU A 394 23.20 -3.24 -20.32
N PHE A 395 24.15 -3.86 -19.62
CA PHE A 395 23.84 -4.76 -18.53
C PHE A 395 23.53 -3.97 -17.25
N ASN A 396 22.25 -3.87 -16.90
CA ASN A 396 21.80 -3.30 -15.62
C ASN A 396 20.95 -4.31 -14.85
N LEU A 397 21.50 -4.85 -13.77
CA LEU A 397 20.87 -5.90 -12.98
C LEU A 397 19.51 -5.46 -12.38
N GLU A 398 19.42 -4.24 -11.84
CA GLU A 398 18.19 -3.74 -11.21
C GLU A 398 17.09 -3.54 -12.26
N GLN A 399 17.47 -2.99 -13.42
CA GLN A 399 16.56 -2.82 -14.55
C GLN A 399 16.05 -4.16 -15.08
N ILE A 400 16.94 -5.13 -15.34
CA ILE A 400 16.59 -6.48 -15.82
C ILE A 400 15.62 -7.15 -14.84
N THR A 401 15.88 -7.06 -13.54
CA THR A 401 15.03 -7.66 -12.51
C THR A 401 13.65 -7.02 -12.44
N ASN A 402 13.58 -5.69 -12.47
CA ASN A 402 12.30 -4.98 -12.47
C ASN A 402 11.52 -5.30 -13.75
N GLN A 403 12.16 -5.28 -14.92
CA GLN A 403 11.54 -5.65 -16.18
C GLN A 403 11.01 -7.09 -16.15
N ALA A 404 11.85 -8.06 -15.77
CA ALA A 404 11.46 -9.47 -15.67
C ALA A 404 10.27 -9.69 -14.72
N LEU A 405 10.26 -9.02 -13.56
CA LEU A 405 9.16 -9.10 -12.62
C LEU A 405 7.87 -8.48 -13.18
N GLY A 406 7.98 -7.37 -13.92
CA GLY A 406 6.86 -6.81 -14.68
C GLY A 406 6.29 -7.78 -15.72
N VAL A 407 7.16 -8.51 -16.43
CA VAL A 407 6.73 -9.57 -17.36
C VAL A 407 5.96 -10.65 -16.63
N LEU A 408 6.45 -11.10 -15.47
CA LEU A 408 5.78 -12.11 -14.64
C LEU A 408 4.38 -11.65 -14.18
N GLY A 409 4.16 -10.35 -14.01
CA GLY A 409 2.84 -9.78 -13.73
C GLY A 409 1.83 -9.96 -14.88
N SER A 410 2.29 -10.06 -16.13
CA SER A 410 1.42 -10.15 -17.31
C SER A 410 1.39 -11.54 -17.96
N THR A 411 2.44 -12.33 -17.77
CA THR A 411 2.70 -13.60 -18.44
C THR A 411 3.15 -14.65 -17.41
N SER A 412 2.58 -15.85 -17.44
CA SER A 412 2.94 -16.92 -16.48
C SER A 412 4.39 -17.40 -16.66
N LEU A 413 5.04 -17.85 -15.59
CA LEU A 413 6.41 -18.39 -15.64
C LEU A 413 6.55 -19.55 -16.65
N ILE A 414 5.53 -20.41 -16.76
CA ILE A 414 5.49 -21.50 -17.74
C ILE A 414 5.53 -20.95 -19.17
N GLU A 415 4.71 -19.94 -19.45
CA GLU A 415 4.67 -19.31 -20.77
C GLU A 415 5.97 -18.56 -21.09
N ILE A 416 6.60 -17.92 -20.09
CA ILE A 416 7.93 -17.32 -20.22
C ILE A 416 8.96 -18.39 -20.60
N LEU A 417 9.00 -19.54 -19.90
CA LEU A 417 9.91 -20.64 -20.23
C LEU A 417 9.70 -21.19 -21.64
N ILE A 418 8.45 -21.35 -22.06
CA ILE A 418 8.11 -21.82 -23.42
C ILE A 418 8.63 -20.83 -24.47
N ASN A 419 8.37 -19.54 -24.28
CA ASN A 419 8.80 -18.50 -25.22
C ASN A 419 10.31 -18.31 -25.23
N LEU A 420 11.00 -18.35 -24.08
CA LEU A 420 12.46 -18.31 -24.01
C LEU A 420 13.10 -19.48 -24.75
N ARG A 421 12.55 -20.70 -24.64
CA ARG A 421 13.05 -21.85 -25.42
C ARG A 421 12.88 -21.66 -26.93
N ALA A 422 11.76 -21.08 -27.35
CA ALA A 422 11.53 -20.80 -28.76
C ALA A 422 12.54 -19.77 -29.31
N LEU A 423 12.90 -18.77 -28.50
CA LEU A 423 13.90 -17.75 -28.86
C LEU A 423 15.34 -18.24 -28.76
N TYR A 424 15.60 -19.29 -27.97
CA TYR A 424 16.95 -19.72 -27.58
C TYR A 424 17.89 -20.00 -28.76
N VAL A 425 17.36 -20.54 -29.87
CA VAL A 425 18.15 -20.84 -31.09
C VAL A 425 18.64 -19.57 -31.78
N HIS A 426 17.95 -18.45 -31.59
CA HIS A 426 18.28 -17.15 -32.18
C HIS A 426 19.14 -16.28 -31.26
N PHE A 427 19.32 -16.67 -29.99
CA PHE A 427 20.09 -15.91 -29.02
C PHE A 427 21.59 -16.01 -29.25
N ASP A 428 22.29 -14.89 -29.03
CA ASP A 428 23.73 -14.89 -28.82
C ASP A 428 24.10 -15.41 -27.41
N ALA A 429 25.40 -15.56 -27.13
CA ALA A 429 25.88 -16.07 -25.86
C ALA A 429 25.39 -15.23 -24.67
N ASP A 430 25.44 -13.90 -24.78
CA ASP A 430 24.98 -12.99 -23.73
C ASP A 430 23.47 -13.12 -23.49
N GLN A 431 22.64 -13.12 -24.53
CA GLN A 431 21.19 -13.31 -24.39
C GLN A 431 20.83 -14.63 -23.69
N LYS A 432 21.59 -15.71 -23.95
CA LYS A 432 21.42 -16.99 -23.24
C LYS A 432 21.76 -16.85 -21.75
N LEU A 433 22.84 -16.14 -21.40
CA LEU A 433 23.21 -15.87 -20.00
C LEU A 433 22.13 -15.06 -19.27
N ILE A 434 21.62 -14.00 -19.90
CA ILE A 434 20.55 -13.16 -19.34
C ILE A 434 19.23 -13.94 -19.22
N ALA A 435 18.89 -14.79 -20.19
CA ALA A 435 17.73 -15.66 -20.09
C ALA A 435 17.81 -16.58 -18.86
N ASN A 436 18.98 -17.14 -18.58
CA ASN A 436 19.22 -17.97 -17.39
C ASN A 436 19.09 -17.17 -16.08
N LEU A 437 19.60 -15.93 -16.04
CA LEU A 437 19.43 -15.02 -14.91
C LEU A 437 17.96 -14.70 -14.64
N ILE A 438 17.19 -14.40 -15.68
CA ILE A 438 15.76 -14.14 -15.60
C ILE A 438 15.03 -15.37 -15.05
N VAL A 439 15.29 -16.56 -15.60
CA VAL A 439 14.62 -17.79 -15.14
C VAL A 439 14.91 -18.04 -13.65
N LEU A 440 16.16 -17.89 -13.21
CA LEU A 440 16.54 -18.05 -11.81
C LEU A 440 15.77 -17.08 -10.89
N GLN A 441 15.71 -15.79 -11.26
CA GLN A 441 14.98 -14.77 -10.48
C GLN A 441 13.48 -15.06 -10.42
N LEU A 442 12.88 -15.42 -11.56
CA LEU A 442 11.44 -15.65 -11.65
C LEU A 442 10.99 -16.94 -10.95
N LEU A 443 11.85 -17.96 -10.84
CA LEU A 443 11.56 -19.14 -10.01
C LEU A 443 11.32 -18.73 -8.55
N PHE A 444 12.21 -17.90 -7.99
CA PHE A 444 12.07 -17.41 -6.63
C PHE A 444 10.84 -16.51 -6.46
N TYR A 445 10.67 -15.51 -7.33
CA TYR A 445 9.55 -14.56 -7.24
C TYR A 445 8.19 -15.25 -7.44
N SER A 446 8.11 -16.24 -8.33
CA SER A 446 6.89 -17.02 -8.52
C SER A 446 6.53 -17.82 -7.28
N ALA A 447 7.51 -18.42 -6.59
CA ALA A 447 7.29 -19.18 -5.37
C ALA A 447 6.79 -18.31 -4.21
N VAL A 448 7.26 -17.06 -4.11
CA VAL A 448 6.77 -16.08 -3.13
C VAL A 448 5.38 -15.55 -3.50
N ASN A 449 5.11 -15.35 -4.79
CA ASN A 449 3.81 -14.89 -5.27
C ASN A 449 2.69 -15.89 -4.97
N ARG A 450 2.94 -17.19 -5.21
CA ARG A 450 1.95 -18.25 -4.96
C ARG A 450 2.65 -19.51 -4.47
N ILE A 451 2.46 -19.82 -3.19
CA ILE A 451 2.92 -21.07 -2.59
C ILE A 451 1.97 -22.18 -3.03
N ALA A 452 2.23 -22.77 -4.20
CA ALA A 452 1.53 -23.92 -4.73
C ALA A 452 2.44 -24.68 -5.70
N GLU A 453 2.25 -26.00 -5.80
CA GLU A 453 2.96 -26.78 -6.79
C GLU A 453 2.33 -26.63 -8.16
N VAL A 454 3.19 -26.46 -9.16
CA VAL A 454 2.79 -26.57 -10.55
C VAL A 454 3.64 -27.68 -11.16
N PRO A 455 3.14 -28.93 -11.23
CA PRO A 455 3.90 -30.07 -11.75
C PRO A 455 4.47 -29.82 -13.17
N THR A 456 3.76 -29.01 -13.95
CA THR A 456 4.19 -28.60 -15.29
C THR A 456 5.41 -27.66 -15.27
N LEU A 457 5.68 -26.90 -14.20
CA LEU A 457 6.84 -26.02 -14.10
C LEU A 457 8.15 -26.81 -14.11
N SER A 458 8.25 -27.87 -13.31
CA SER A 458 9.44 -28.73 -13.25
C SER A 458 9.75 -29.33 -14.63
N MET A 459 8.72 -29.81 -15.33
CA MET A 459 8.85 -30.33 -16.69
C MET A 459 9.36 -29.25 -17.68
N GLN A 460 8.77 -28.06 -17.66
CA GLN A 460 9.17 -26.98 -18.59
C GLN A 460 10.57 -26.45 -18.29
N LEU A 461 10.98 -26.40 -17.01
CA LEU A 461 12.35 -26.07 -16.62
C LEU A 461 13.32 -27.14 -17.12
N ARG A 462 12.97 -28.43 -17.01
CA ARG A 462 13.82 -29.52 -17.52
C ARG A 462 14.05 -29.41 -19.03
N PHE A 463 13.03 -29.06 -19.80
CA PHE A 463 13.19 -28.79 -21.24
C PHE A 463 14.08 -27.58 -21.52
N PHE A 464 14.00 -26.52 -20.71
CA PHE A 464 14.90 -25.37 -20.84
C PHE A 464 16.34 -25.76 -20.53
N CYS A 465 16.57 -26.50 -19.44
CA CYS A 465 17.89 -27.01 -19.05
C CYS A 465 18.53 -27.89 -20.14
N ASN A 466 17.74 -28.76 -20.80
CA ASN A 466 18.26 -29.61 -21.87
C ASN A 466 18.83 -28.81 -23.04
N ILE A 467 18.18 -27.71 -23.44
CA ILE A 467 18.68 -26.82 -24.51
C ILE A 467 19.91 -26.05 -24.02
N ASN A 468 19.92 -25.65 -22.74
CA ASN A 468 21.01 -24.90 -22.13
C ASN A 468 22.34 -25.68 -22.14
N SER A 469 22.30 -26.99 -21.90
CA SER A 469 23.48 -27.87 -21.90
C SER A 469 23.91 -28.37 -23.29
N ASP A 470 23.15 -28.06 -24.34
CA ASP A 470 23.50 -28.45 -25.72
C ASP A 470 24.85 -27.80 -26.12
N LYS A 471 25.73 -28.55 -26.78
CA LYS A 471 27.08 -28.06 -27.15
C LYS A 471 27.05 -27.13 -28.37
N ASP A 472 26.12 -27.36 -29.29
CA ASP A 472 26.06 -26.65 -30.57
C ASP A 472 25.08 -25.48 -30.50
N LYS A 473 23.94 -25.69 -29.84
CA LYS A 473 22.86 -24.69 -29.72
C LYS A 473 22.81 -24.03 -28.35
N GLY A 474 23.43 -24.62 -27.33
CA GLY A 474 23.37 -24.20 -25.93
C GLY A 474 24.56 -23.36 -25.48
N LEU A 475 24.89 -23.50 -24.20
CA LEU A 475 26.09 -22.99 -23.52
C LEU A 475 27.05 -24.13 -23.12
N GLY A 476 26.79 -25.38 -23.53
CA GLY A 476 27.62 -26.54 -23.22
C GLY A 476 27.85 -26.74 -21.71
N GLU A 477 29.12 -26.82 -21.30
CA GLU A 477 29.51 -27.06 -19.90
C GLU A 477 29.04 -25.94 -18.95
N LEU A 478 29.15 -24.68 -19.39
CA LEU A 478 28.64 -23.54 -18.63
C LEU A 478 27.12 -23.66 -18.43
N GLY A 479 26.39 -24.09 -19.47
CA GLY A 479 24.97 -24.38 -19.37
C GLY A 479 24.64 -25.44 -18.33
N SER A 480 25.46 -26.49 -18.23
CA SER A 480 25.32 -27.53 -17.19
C SER A 480 25.53 -26.99 -15.77
N GLN A 481 26.49 -26.09 -15.58
CA GLN A 481 26.74 -25.44 -14.29
C GLN A 481 25.59 -24.50 -13.89
N LEU A 482 25.05 -23.73 -14.84
CA LEU A 482 23.87 -22.88 -14.64
C LEU A 482 22.65 -23.73 -14.29
N ASN A 483 22.47 -24.85 -14.99
CA ASN A 483 21.37 -25.79 -14.74
C ASN A 483 21.40 -26.38 -13.32
N GLN A 484 22.58 -26.57 -12.72
CA GLN A 484 22.69 -27.03 -11.34
C GLN A 484 22.03 -26.05 -10.37
N HIS A 485 22.33 -24.76 -10.52
CA HIS A 485 21.73 -23.70 -9.69
C HIS A 485 20.23 -23.55 -9.93
N LEU A 486 19.78 -23.63 -11.20
CA LEU A 486 18.35 -23.56 -11.53
C LEU A 486 17.56 -24.70 -10.87
N LYS A 487 18.12 -25.92 -10.86
CA LYS A 487 17.51 -27.07 -10.20
C LYS A 487 17.52 -26.92 -8.69
N GLU A 488 18.63 -26.47 -8.11
CA GLU A 488 18.74 -26.25 -6.66
C GLU A 488 17.75 -25.18 -6.16
N VAL A 489 17.58 -24.08 -6.91
CA VAL A 489 16.54 -23.08 -6.59
C VAL A 489 15.15 -23.68 -6.70
N LEU A 490 14.86 -24.46 -7.76
CA LEU A 490 13.57 -25.14 -7.88
C LEU A 490 13.31 -26.08 -6.69
N GLU A 491 14.30 -26.89 -6.29
CA GLU A 491 14.23 -27.79 -5.13
C GLU A 491 14.00 -27.01 -3.83
N LEU A 492 14.70 -25.90 -3.61
CA LEU A 492 14.50 -25.07 -2.41
C LEU A 492 13.10 -24.42 -2.39
N THR A 493 12.60 -23.97 -3.55
CA THR A 493 11.25 -23.41 -3.64
C THR A 493 10.15 -24.46 -3.50
N SER A 494 10.40 -25.71 -3.90
CA SER A 494 9.45 -26.82 -3.74
C SER A 494 9.36 -27.29 -2.29
N VAL A 495 10.28 -26.89 -1.40
CA VAL A 495 10.17 -27.22 0.03
C VAL A 495 8.94 -26.56 0.66
N TYR A 496 8.46 -25.43 0.13
CA TYR A 496 7.27 -24.76 0.66
C TYR A 496 6.02 -25.64 0.61
N THR A 497 6.00 -26.62 -0.29
CA THR A 497 4.91 -27.59 -0.47
C THR A 497 5.32 -29.01 -0.06
N ASN A 498 6.58 -29.40 -0.26
CA ASN A 498 7.07 -30.75 0.05
C ASN A 498 7.57 -30.92 1.49
N CYS A 499 7.64 -29.87 2.30
CA CYS A 499 7.84 -30.00 3.73
C CYS A 499 6.49 -30.18 4.42
N PRO A 500 6.22 -31.34 5.10
CA PRO A 500 4.95 -31.56 5.78
C PRO A 500 4.61 -30.43 6.76
N LEU A 501 5.61 -29.92 7.49
CA LEU A 501 5.40 -28.84 8.45
C LEU A 501 4.90 -27.54 7.81
N LEU A 502 5.52 -27.09 6.72
CA LEU A 502 5.13 -25.85 6.03
C LEU A 502 3.76 -26.01 5.36
N HIS A 503 3.55 -27.13 4.65
CA HIS A 503 2.29 -27.47 4.00
C HIS A 503 1.12 -27.52 4.97
N ASN A 504 1.27 -28.29 6.06
CA ASN A 504 0.23 -28.44 7.08
C ASN A 504 -0.05 -27.13 7.79
N PHE A 505 0.98 -26.32 8.05
CA PHE A 505 0.81 -25.00 8.65
C PHE A 505 -0.04 -24.09 7.76
N LEU A 506 0.19 -24.07 6.44
CA LEU A 506 -0.60 -23.28 5.50
C LEU A 506 -2.06 -23.73 5.47
N ILE A 507 -2.32 -25.03 5.45
CA ILE A 507 -3.68 -25.60 5.51
C ILE A 507 -4.37 -25.20 6.80
N LEU A 508 -3.73 -25.40 7.96
CA LEU A 508 -4.30 -25.05 9.26
C LEU A 508 -4.59 -23.55 9.37
N ASN A 509 -3.68 -22.70 8.88
CA ASN A 509 -3.86 -21.25 8.85
C ASN A 509 -4.97 -20.81 7.88
N GLN A 510 -5.18 -21.52 6.76
CA GLN A 510 -6.36 -21.34 5.91
C GLN A 510 -7.66 -21.72 6.62
N GLN A 511 -7.67 -22.84 7.34
CA GLN A 511 -8.86 -23.31 8.06
C GLN A 511 -9.26 -22.39 9.23
N LEU A 512 -8.33 -21.64 9.83
CA LEU A 512 -8.64 -20.60 10.81
C LEU A 512 -9.51 -19.45 10.25
N ARG A 513 -9.64 -19.35 8.93
CA ARG A 513 -10.44 -18.33 8.23
C ARG A 513 -11.76 -18.88 7.68
N CYS A 514 -12.14 -20.11 8.02
CA CYS A 514 -13.37 -20.69 7.51
C CYS A 514 -14.61 -19.96 8.10
N PRO A 515 -15.69 -19.74 7.32
CA PRO A 515 -16.86 -18.99 7.78
C PRO A 515 -17.47 -19.57 9.07
N ALA A 516 -17.52 -20.90 9.19
CA ALA A 516 -18.09 -21.56 10.37
C ALA A 516 -17.36 -21.21 11.69
N LEU A 517 -16.04 -21.06 11.65
CA LEU A 517 -15.25 -20.66 12.82
C LEU A 517 -15.41 -19.16 13.10
N ILE A 518 -15.45 -18.34 12.05
CA ILE A 518 -15.63 -16.89 12.16
C ILE A 518 -17.01 -16.54 12.72
N ASP A 519 -18.07 -17.24 12.32
CA ASP A 519 -19.43 -17.01 12.80
C ASP A 519 -19.64 -17.48 14.24
N ALA A 520 -18.80 -18.40 14.72
CA ALA A 520 -18.80 -18.82 16.14
C ALA A 520 -18.16 -17.76 17.05
N ASN A 521 -17.41 -16.80 16.49
CA ASN A 521 -16.73 -15.78 17.26
C ASN A 521 -17.63 -14.66 17.74
N LYS A 522 -17.09 -13.83 18.64
CA LYS A 522 -17.81 -12.69 19.21
C LYS A 522 -18.20 -11.70 18.10
N SER A 523 -19.31 -11.00 18.31
CA SER A 523 -19.78 -9.99 17.35
C SER A 523 -18.80 -8.81 17.29
N PHE A 524 -18.31 -8.50 16.09
CA PHE A 524 -17.51 -7.30 15.83
C PHE A 524 -18.29 -6.02 16.15
N ASP A 525 -19.57 -5.97 15.79
CA ASP A 525 -20.42 -4.81 16.08
C ASP A 525 -20.56 -4.55 17.59
N GLN A 526 -20.76 -5.61 18.37
CA GLN A 526 -20.84 -5.50 19.82
C GLN A 526 -19.52 -5.02 20.42
N LEU A 527 -18.37 -5.48 19.90
CA LEU A 527 -17.06 -5.04 20.33
C LEU A 527 -16.88 -3.53 20.10
N VAL A 528 -17.26 -3.02 18.92
CA VAL A 528 -17.22 -1.59 18.60
C VAL A 528 -18.16 -0.79 19.50
N ASN A 529 -19.38 -1.28 19.75
CA ASN A 529 -20.32 -0.63 20.67
C ASN A 529 -19.77 -0.59 22.11
N GLN A 530 -19.10 -1.65 22.57
CA GLN A 530 -18.43 -1.67 23.87
C GLN A 530 -17.32 -0.61 23.94
N ALA A 531 -16.49 -0.50 22.90
CA ALA A 531 -15.44 0.53 22.83
C ALA A 531 -16.00 1.96 22.90
N LEU A 532 -17.14 2.21 22.23
CA LEU A 532 -17.80 3.52 22.17
C LEU A 532 -18.50 3.92 23.48
N THR A 533 -18.91 2.94 24.30
CA THR A 533 -19.57 3.21 25.60
C THR A 533 -18.56 3.43 26.73
N LYS A 534 -17.36 2.85 26.62
CA LYS A 534 -16.27 3.04 27.57
C LYS A 534 -15.53 4.36 27.35
N ASN A 535 -14.99 4.93 28.41
CA ASN A 535 -14.05 6.05 28.33
C ASN A 535 -12.68 5.59 27.79
N ARG A 536 -11.84 6.55 27.42
CA ARG A 536 -10.53 6.32 26.78
C ARG A 536 -9.64 5.34 27.55
N ASP A 537 -9.54 5.48 28.86
CA ASP A 537 -8.63 4.67 29.69
C ASP A 537 -9.11 3.21 29.85
N ASN A 538 -10.42 2.95 29.74
CA ASN A 538 -10.97 1.61 29.96
C ASN A 538 -11.24 0.81 28.67
N ARG A 539 -11.07 1.40 27.49
CA ARG A 539 -11.39 0.76 26.18
C ARG A 539 -10.20 0.12 25.46
N VAL A 540 -9.08 0.00 26.14
CA VAL A 540 -7.78 -0.30 25.51
C VAL A 540 -7.80 -1.67 24.86
N ASP A 541 -8.30 -2.69 25.56
CA ASP A 541 -8.39 -4.04 25.04
C ASP A 541 -9.30 -4.10 23.79
N GLU A 542 -10.41 -3.36 23.79
CA GLU A 542 -11.27 -3.28 22.61
C GLU A 542 -10.57 -2.61 21.42
N VAL A 543 -9.85 -1.51 21.64
CA VAL A 543 -9.11 -0.81 20.58
C VAL A 543 -8.00 -1.70 20.02
N LEU A 544 -7.26 -2.40 20.89
CA LEU A 544 -6.23 -3.36 20.48
C LEU A 544 -6.83 -4.48 19.63
N LEU A 545 -7.97 -5.02 20.05
CA LEU A 545 -8.64 -6.10 19.34
C LEU A 545 -9.20 -5.64 17.99
N ILE A 546 -9.87 -4.49 17.93
CA ILE A 546 -10.40 -3.94 16.67
C ILE A 546 -9.25 -3.66 15.70
N ALA A 547 -8.15 -3.08 16.17
CA ALA A 547 -6.97 -2.83 15.34
C ALA A 547 -6.31 -4.13 14.86
N HIS A 548 -6.31 -5.18 15.69
CA HIS A 548 -5.89 -6.53 15.26
C HIS A 548 -6.78 -7.04 14.13
N GLU A 549 -8.11 -7.04 14.27
CA GLU A 549 -9.03 -7.52 13.23
C GLU A 549 -8.86 -6.75 11.91
N LEU A 550 -8.68 -5.43 11.96
CA LEU A 550 -8.39 -4.61 10.78
C LEU A 550 -7.05 -5.00 10.14
N ARG A 551 -5.97 -5.11 10.91
CA ARG A 551 -4.66 -5.52 10.39
C ARG A 551 -4.71 -6.91 9.75
N GLN A 552 -5.51 -7.83 10.31
CA GLN A 552 -5.71 -9.16 9.74
C GLN A 552 -6.36 -9.12 8.34
N LEU A 553 -7.23 -8.15 8.05
CA LEU A 553 -7.76 -7.95 6.69
C LEU A 553 -6.63 -7.62 5.70
N THR A 554 -5.74 -6.68 6.07
CA THR A 554 -4.62 -6.27 5.22
C THR A 554 -3.62 -7.41 5.02
N ILE A 555 -3.24 -8.13 6.09
CA ILE A 555 -2.34 -9.28 6.02
C ILE A 555 -2.95 -10.38 5.15
N THR A 556 -4.22 -10.71 5.37
CA THR A 556 -4.94 -11.72 4.58
C THR A 556 -4.98 -11.35 3.10
N PHE A 557 -5.23 -10.08 2.78
CA PHE A 557 -5.18 -9.58 1.40
C PHE A 557 -3.82 -9.83 0.77
N TYR A 558 -2.73 -9.38 1.40
CA TYR A 558 -1.40 -9.53 0.82
C TYR A 558 -0.98 -11.01 0.69
N GLN A 559 -1.36 -11.88 1.63
CA GLN A 559 -1.15 -13.33 1.50
C GLN A 559 -1.85 -13.91 0.25
N LYS A 560 -3.08 -13.48 -0.05
CA LYS A 560 -3.91 -14.04 -1.13
C LYS A 560 -3.69 -13.41 -2.50
N VAL A 561 -3.45 -12.11 -2.56
CA VAL A 561 -3.41 -11.35 -3.82
C VAL A 561 -2.30 -11.88 -4.73
N SER A 562 -2.62 -12.10 -5.99
CA SER A 562 -1.62 -12.40 -7.02
C SER A 562 -1.10 -11.12 -7.66
N ILE A 563 0.20 -11.06 -7.95
CA ILE A 563 0.77 -9.92 -8.72
C ILE A 563 0.08 -9.72 -10.08
N THR A 564 -0.54 -10.76 -10.64
CA THR A 564 -1.29 -10.69 -11.90
C THR A 564 -2.57 -9.85 -11.81
N GLU A 565 -3.11 -9.65 -10.60
CA GLU A 565 -4.27 -8.77 -10.38
C GLU A 565 -3.93 -7.29 -10.64
N PHE A 566 -2.65 -6.93 -10.56
CA PHE A 566 -2.12 -5.57 -10.79
C PHE A 566 -1.76 -5.31 -12.26
N ASN A 567 -1.96 -6.27 -13.15
CA ASN A 567 -1.67 -6.09 -14.56
C ASN A 567 -2.72 -5.22 -15.25
N ASP A 568 -2.28 -4.25 -16.06
CA ASP A 568 -3.09 -3.57 -17.08
C ASP A 568 -4.44 -3.05 -16.56
N GLY A 569 -4.45 -2.46 -15.35
CA GLY A 569 -5.66 -1.89 -14.75
C GLY A 569 -6.79 -2.89 -14.57
N ASN A 570 -6.51 -4.19 -14.36
CA ASN A 570 -7.52 -5.25 -14.26
C ASN A 570 -8.65 -4.95 -13.26
N TRP A 571 -8.36 -4.19 -12.19
CA TRP A 571 -9.33 -3.74 -11.19
C TRP A 571 -10.30 -2.66 -11.67
N LEU A 572 -10.03 -2.02 -12.80
CA LEU A 572 -10.89 -1.02 -13.44
C LEU A 572 -11.80 -1.64 -14.52
N LYS A 573 -11.55 -2.88 -14.94
CA LYS A 573 -12.28 -3.55 -16.03
C LYS A 573 -13.65 -4.06 -15.58
N ALA A 574 -14.57 -4.25 -16.54
CA ALA A 574 -15.94 -4.73 -16.27
C ALA A 574 -15.98 -6.10 -15.58
N ASN A 575 -15.03 -6.99 -15.88
CA ASN A 575 -14.87 -8.33 -15.31
C ASN A 575 -13.85 -8.38 -14.17
N LYS A 576 -13.66 -7.28 -13.43
CA LYS A 576 -12.73 -7.19 -12.28
C LYS A 576 -12.96 -8.25 -11.19
N ASP A 577 -14.17 -8.78 -11.06
CA ASP A 577 -14.47 -9.89 -10.13
C ASP A 577 -13.67 -11.17 -10.44
N ILE A 578 -13.30 -11.36 -11.70
CA ILE A 578 -12.52 -12.53 -12.15
C ILE A 578 -11.03 -12.16 -12.24
N LEU A 579 -10.73 -10.97 -12.74
CA LEU A 579 -9.35 -10.55 -13.01
C LEU A 579 -8.58 -10.08 -11.76
N SER A 580 -9.29 -9.51 -10.78
CA SER A 580 -8.70 -8.92 -9.58
C SER A 580 -9.61 -9.11 -8.34
N PRO A 581 -9.95 -10.36 -7.99
CA PRO A 581 -10.91 -10.67 -6.93
C PRO A 581 -10.47 -10.17 -5.55
N ASN A 582 -9.17 -10.29 -5.21
CA ASN A 582 -8.68 -9.90 -3.89
C ASN A 582 -8.55 -8.38 -3.77
N ILE A 583 -8.13 -7.69 -4.85
CA ILE A 583 -8.10 -6.22 -4.90
C ILE A 583 -9.52 -5.67 -4.68
N LYS A 584 -10.51 -6.27 -5.35
CA LYS A 584 -11.92 -5.91 -5.16
C LYS A 584 -12.39 -6.18 -3.74
N GLU A 585 -12.15 -7.37 -3.17
CA GLU A 585 -12.60 -7.72 -1.82
C GLU A 585 -12.07 -6.75 -0.77
N LEU A 586 -10.78 -6.36 -0.84
CA LEU A 586 -10.21 -5.38 0.09
C LEU A 586 -10.78 -3.97 -0.13
N THR A 587 -10.97 -3.56 -1.38
CA THR A 587 -11.52 -2.23 -1.72
C THR A 587 -12.98 -2.10 -1.23
N ASP A 588 -13.80 -3.12 -1.47
CA ASP A 588 -15.19 -3.16 -1.01
C ASP A 588 -15.23 -3.13 0.53
N SER A 589 -14.39 -3.94 1.19
CA SER A 589 -14.29 -3.97 2.65
C SER A 589 -13.86 -2.62 3.23
N PHE A 590 -12.90 -1.94 2.59
CA PHE A 590 -12.45 -0.59 2.98
C PHE A 590 -13.60 0.42 2.94
N ASN A 591 -14.38 0.44 1.86
CA ASN A 591 -15.50 1.37 1.69
C ASN A 591 -16.63 1.07 2.70
N LEU A 592 -16.97 -0.20 2.88
CA LEU A 592 -17.99 -0.64 3.84
C LEU A 592 -17.59 -0.29 5.28
N LEU A 593 -16.33 -0.50 5.65
CA LEU A 593 -15.81 -0.13 6.98
C LEU A 593 -15.81 1.38 7.20
N SER A 594 -15.46 2.17 6.17
CA SER A 594 -15.53 3.63 6.23
C SER A 594 -16.96 4.12 6.52
N SER A 595 -17.96 3.65 5.75
CA SER A 595 -19.37 3.94 6.03
C SER A 595 -19.80 3.45 7.41
N TYR A 596 -19.40 2.23 7.79
CA TYR A 596 -19.77 1.66 9.09
C TYR A 596 -19.31 2.54 10.26
N PHE A 597 -18.03 2.93 10.29
CA PHE A 597 -17.51 3.78 11.37
C PHE A 597 -18.11 5.19 11.33
N CYS A 598 -18.34 5.78 10.15
CA CYS A 598 -19.05 7.06 10.04
C CYS A 598 -20.44 7.00 10.67
N LEU A 599 -21.23 5.96 10.35
CA LEU A 599 -22.55 5.76 10.93
C LEU A 599 -22.50 5.53 12.44
N LYS A 600 -21.51 4.78 12.94
CA LYS A 600 -21.32 4.57 14.39
C LYS A 600 -21.02 5.85 15.15
N ILE A 601 -20.29 6.79 14.55
CA ILE A 601 -20.03 8.10 15.14
C ILE A 601 -21.30 8.96 15.11
N LEU A 602 -22.00 9.01 13.97
CA LEU A 602 -23.22 9.79 13.78
C LEU A 602 -24.42 9.29 14.60
N SER A 603 -24.40 8.03 15.02
CA SER A 603 -25.41 7.46 15.92
C SER A 603 -25.15 7.77 17.40
N GLN A 604 -24.05 8.45 17.74
CA GLN A 604 -23.74 8.76 19.15
C GLN A 604 -24.52 9.99 19.64
N PRO A 605 -24.95 9.98 20.92
CA PRO A 605 -25.51 11.18 21.52
C PRO A 605 -24.44 12.28 21.63
N PRO A 606 -24.82 13.57 21.62
CA PRO A 606 -23.88 14.69 21.65
C PRO A 606 -22.83 14.63 22.76
N GLU A 607 -23.24 14.16 23.94
CA GLU A 607 -22.39 13.98 25.12
C GLU A 607 -21.26 12.96 24.92
N ASN A 608 -21.43 11.98 24.02
CA ASN A 608 -20.45 10.93 23.73
C ASN A 608 -19.65 11.17 22.44
N LEU A 609 -19.97 12.19 21.63
CA LEU A 609 -19.29 12.44 20.35
C LEU A 609 -17.79 12.63 20.51
N LYS A 610 -17.36 13.38 21.52
CA LYS A 610 -15.92 13.55 21.82
C LYS A 610 -15.25 12.21 22.08
N ASN A 611 -15.87 11.34 22.87
CA ASN A 611 -15.35 10.03 23.21
C ASN A 611 -15.24 9.14 21.96
N ALA A 612 -16.23 9.19 21.08
CA ALA A 612 -16.26 8.46 19.82
C ALA A 612 -15.18 8.93 18.83
N LEU A 613 -14.97 10.24 18.70
CA LEU A 613 -13.86 10.77 17.89
C LEU A 613 -12.50 10.38 18.47
N GLN A 614 -12.34 10.43 19.79
CA GLN A 614 -11.12 9.95 20.45
C GLN A 614 -10.89 8.45 20.22
N PHE A 615 -11.95 7.62 20.17
CA PHE A 615 -11.84 6.20 19.85
C PHE A 615 -11.23 5.97 18.45
N ILE A 616 -11.64 6.75 17.45
CA ILE A 616 -11.08 6.68 16.10
C ILE A 616 -9.60 7.11 16.08
N ILE A 617 -9.23 8.14 16.85
CA ILE A 617 -7.83 8.56 17.02
C ILE A 617 -7.01 7.46 17.71
N ASP A 618 -7.56 6.80 18.73
CA ASP A 618 -6.91 5.71 19.45
C ASP A 618 -6.63 4.52 18.50
N LEU A 619 -7.57 4.19 17.62
CA LEU A 619 -7.38 3.18 16.57
C LEU A 619 -6.23 3.56 15.62
N ALA A 620 -6.16 4.81 15.17
CA ALA A 620 -5.07 5.29 14.30
C ALA A 620 -3.69 5.01 14.92
N GLN A 621 -3.55 5.30 16.22
CA GLN A 621 -2.30 5.11 16.95
C GLN A 621 -1.91 3.64 17.12
N VAL A 622 -2.88 2.74 17.29
CA VAL A 622 -2.61 1.28 17.38
C VAL A 622 -2.33 0.67 16.00
N LEU A 623 -2.97 1.18 14.95
CA LEU A 623 -2.84 0.65 13.59
C LEU A 623 -1.49 0.98 12.96
N CYS A 624 -1.02 2.21 13.14
CA CYS A 624 0.21 2.71 12.52
C CYS A 624 1.24 3.20 13.55
N PRO A 625 1.78 2.31 14.41
CA PRO A 625 2.83 2.69 15.35
C PRO A 625 4.13 2.98 14.59
N LEU A 626 4.70 4.17 14.81
CA LEU A 626 5.96 4.59 14.17
C LEU A 626 7.17 4.36 15.10
N LYS A 627 7.17 3.22 15.80
CA LYS A 627 8.27 2.78 16.68
C LYS A 627 8.37 1.26 16.71
N GLY A 628 9.56 0.75 16.39
CA GLY A 628 9.82 -0.69 16.29
C GLY A 628 9.12 -1.35 15.10
N GLU A 629 9.40 -2.63 14.87
CA GLU A 629 8.77 -3.43 13.82
C GLU A 629 7.43 -4.00 14.30
N ASN A 630 6.39 -3.15 14.31
CA ASN A 630 5.05 -3.49 14.83
C ASN A 630 3.96 -3.37 13.75
N TYR A 631 4.28 -3.74 12.50
CA TYR A 631 3.33 -3.77 11.37
C TYR A 631 2.50 -2.48 11.22
N PRO A 632 3.14 -1.33 10.93
CA PRO A 632 2.42 -0.10 10.66
C PRO A 632 1.52 -0.29 9.44
N ASP A 633 0.20 -0.24 9.67
CA ASP A 633 -0.83 -0.47 8.65
C ASP A 633 -1.24 0.84 8.00
N LEU A 634 -0.58 1.20 6.89
CA LEU A 634 -0.91 2.40 6.12
C LEU A 634 -2.26 2.29 5.42
N ASN A 635 -2.75 1.08 5.14
CA ASN A 635 -4.02 0.87 4.49
C ASN A 635 -5.18 1.29 5.41
N HIS A 636 -5.21 0.78 6.64
CA HIS A 636 -6.21 1.22 7.61
C HIS A 636 -5.93 2.59 8.21
N MET A 637 -4.68 3.08 8.18
CA MET A 637 -4.40 4.48 8.50
C MET A 637 -5.12 5.44 7.55
N MET A 638 -5.11 5.14 6.24
CA MET A 638 -5.87 5.89 5.24
C MET A 638 -7.38 5.80 5.49
N LEU A 639 -7.89 4.62 5.88
CA LEU A 639 -9.31 4.45 6.26
C LEU A 639 -9.70 5.36 7.42
N ILE A 640 -8.89 5.39 8.49
CA ILE A 640 -9.15 6.22 9.67
C ILE A 640 -9.11 7.70 9.32
N ALA A 641 -8.13 8.14 8.53
CA ALA A 641 -8.07 9.51 8.05
C ALA A 641 -9.29 9.87 7.18
N GLY A 642 -9.73 8.94 6.31
CA GLY A 642 -10.94 9.11 5.50
C GLY A 642 -12.21 9.30 6.34
N ILE A 643 -12.36 8.55 7.44
CA ILE A 643 -13.48 8.71 8.39
C ILE A 643 -13.43 10.08 9.07
N LEU A 644 -12.27 10.49 9.58
CA LEU A 644 -12.10 11.74 10.32
C LEU A 644 -12.27 12.99 9.42
N ASN A 645 -11.84 12.89 8.16
CA ASN A 645 -11.97 13.96 7.16
C ASN A 645 -13.29 13.91 6.39
N ASN A 646 -14.16 12.93 6.65
CA ASN A 646 -15.47 12.87 6.02
C ASN A 646 -16.25 14.18 6.30
N LYS A 647 -16.90 14.75 5.28
CA LYS A 647 -17.64 16.03 5.38
C LYS A 647 -18.71 16.03 6.48
N ASP A 648 -19.30 14.87 6.76
CA ASP A 648 -20.34 14.68 7.75
C ASP A 648 -19.77 14.56 9.18
N ILE A 649 -18.51 14.14 9.31
CA ILE A 649 -17.82 13.99 10.59
C ILE A 649 -17.03 15.25 10.94
N SER A 650 -16.29 15.81 9.99
CA SER A 650 -15.42 16.98 10.16
C SER A 650 -16.15 18.20 10.71
N ARG A 651 -17.39 18.43 10.26
CA ARG A 651 -18.23 19.51 10.79
C ARG A 651 -18.48 19.38 12.30
N LEU A 652 -18.55 18.17 12.86
CA LEU A 652 -18.91 17.94 14.27
C LEU A 652 -17.86 18.46 15.27
N TYR A 653 -16.63 18.70 14.82
CA TYR A 653 -15.53 19.22 15.66
C TYR A 653 -14.93 20.53 15.12
N ASP A 654 -15.49 21.09 14.06
CA ASP A 654 -15.09 22.37 13.50
C ASP A 654 -15.40 23.53 14.46
N LYS A 655 -14.39 24.37 14.71
CA LYS A 655 -14.46 25.50 15.65
C LYS A 655 -15.29 26.67 15.11
N ASP A 656 -15.47 26.76 13.79
CA ASP A 656 -16.17 27.89 13.14
C ASP A 656 -17.67 27.65 12.92
N ALA A 657 -18.17 26.47 13.33
CA ALA A 657 -19.58 26.17 13.26
C ALA A 657 -20.43 27.00 14.23
N PHE A 658 -21.64 27.33 13.78
CA PHE A 658 -22.50 28.36 14.38
C PHE A 658 -22.84 28.14 15.87
N ARG A 659 -22.77 29.23 16.66
CA ARG A 659 -22.93 29.30 18.13
C ARG A 659 -24.30 28.81 18.62
N LEU A 660 -24.39 27.53 19.01
CA LEU A 660 -25.19 27.06 20.15
C LEU A 660 -24.25 26.88 21.37
N PRO A 661 -24.73 27.00 22.64
CA PRO A 661 -23.85 27.11 23.80
C PRO A 661 -23.16 25.79 24.17
N SER A 662 -21.83 25.86 24.38
CA SER A 662 -20.89 25.04 25.18
C SER A 662 -21.07 23.53 25.43
N ALA A 663 -22.12 22.86 24.94
CA ALA A 663 -22.38 21.44 25.16
C ALA A 663 -21.57 20.53 24.23
N PHE A 664 -21.07 21.05 23.11
CA PHE A 664 -20.18 20.38 22.16
C PHE A 664 -18.72 20.79 22.46
N ARG A 665 -18.13 20.24 23.53
CA ARG A 665 -16.69 20.41 23.79
C ARG A 665 -15.93 19.56 22.78
N GLY A 666 -15.27 20.21 21.83
CA GLY A 666 -14.41 19.59 20.84
C GLY A 666 -13.26 18.78 21.43
N LEU A 667 -12.47 18.21 20.53
CA LEU A 667 -11.24 17.49 20.84
C LEU A 667 -10.25 18.36 21.64
N SER A 668 -9.42 17.71 22.47
CA SER A 668 -8.35 18.42 23.18
C SER A 668 -7.30 18.95 22.20
N THR A 669 -6.46 19.90 22.61
CA THR A 669 -5.33 20.37 21.78
C THR A 669 -4.42 19.21 21.36
N LYS A 670 -4.15 18.27 22.26
CA LYS A 670 -3.39 17.04 21.96
C LYS A 670 -4.09 16.18 20.90
N ASP A 671 -5.41 16.01 20.99
CA ASP A 671 -6.18 15.25 20.01
C ASP A 671 -6.21 15.94 18.64
N LEU A 672 -6.27 17.27 18.59
CA LEU A 672 -6.15 18.04 17.35
C LEU A 672 -4.76 17.86 16.70
N HIS A 673 -3.69 17.84 17.49
CA HIS A 673 -2.35 17.54 16.97
C HIS A 673 -2.22 16.08 16.48
N TYR A 674 -2.89 15.11 17.12
CA TYR A 674 -2.99 13.76 16.56
C TYR A 674 -3.62 13.77 15.17
N LEU A 675 -4.72 14.53 14.97
CA LEU A 675 -5.34 14.66 13.65
C LEU A 675 -4.39 15.30 12.62
N GLU A 676 -3.64 16.33 13.01
CA GLU A 676 -2.62 16.94 12.15
C GLU A 676 -1.54 15.93 11.74
N GLU A 677 -1.04 15.12 12.66
CA GLU A 677 -0.08 14.06 12.36
C GLU A 677 -0.66 12.97 11.45
N ILE A 678 -1.88 12.51 11.72
CA ILE A 678 -2.62 11.55 10.88
C ILE A 678 -2.71 12.08 9.45
N ASN A 679 -3.17 13.32 9.28
CA ASN A 679 -3.35 13.95 7.97
C ASN A 679 -2.03 14.20 7.26
N LYS A 680 -0.99 14.61 7.99
CA LYS A 680 0.36 14.79 7.46
C LYS A 680 0.95 13.46 6.96
N LEU A 681 0.74 12.37 7.68
CA LEU A 681 1.28 11.05 7.34
C LEU A 681 0.70 10.52 6.01
N ILE A 682 -0.61 10.67 5.81
CA ILE A 682 -1.34 10.17 4.64
C ILE A 682 -1.48 11.19 3.50
N SER A 683 -0.89 12.40 3.66
CA SER A 683 -0.96 13.46 2.65
C SER A 683 -0.40 12.99 1.29
N SER A 684 -1.05 13.42 0.21
CA SER A 684 -0.57 13.23 -1.16
C SER A 684 0.59 14.18 -1.54
N ASP A 685 0.95 15.12 -0.66
CA ASP A 685 2.04 16.07 -0.86
C ASP A 685 3.36 15.39 -1.23
N LYS A 686 4.04 15.96 -2.23
CA LYS A 686 5.31 15.45 -2.76
C LYS A 686 5.23 13.95 -3.10
N ASN A 687 4.12 13.53 -3.72
CA ASN A 687 3.86 12.16 -4.14
C ASN A 687 3.85 11.18 -2.95
N SER A 688 3.00 11.47 -1.96
CA SER A 688 2.80 10.63 -0.78
C SER A 688 4.09 10.35 -0.01
N LYS A 689 4.91 11.40 0.18
CA LYS A 689 6.28 11.31 0.72
C LYS A 689 6.34 10.48 2.01
N TYR A 690 5.48 10.78 2.99
CA TYR A 690 5.58 10.16 4.31
C TYR A 690 5.13 8.70 4.33
N MET A 691 4.10 8.32 3.55
CA MET A 691 3.74 6.90 3.38
C MET A 691 4.90 6.09 2.80
N ARG A 692 5.64 6.67 1.84
CA ARG A 692 6.83 6.04 1.26
C ARG A 692 7.99 5.96 2.25
N GLU A 693 8.19 7.00 3.06
CA GLU A 693 9.21 7.00 4.12
C GLU A 693 8.90 5.93 5.18
N VAL A 694 7.64 5.79 5.61
CA VAL A 694 7.24 4.70 6.54
C VAL A 694 7.50 3.34 5.94
N TYR A 695 7.11 3.11 4.68
CA TYR A 695 7.36 1.84 4.00
C TYR A 695 8.86 1.51 3.88
N GLY A 696 9.69 2.53 3.64
CA GLY A 696 11.15 2.38 3.55
C GLY A 696 11.85 2.22 4.92
N ALA A 697 11.29 2.81 5.98
CA ALA A 697 11.86 2.78 7.32
C ALA A 697 11.50 1.52 8.12
N PHE A 698 10.30 0.96 7.90
CA PHE A 698 9.80 -0.21 8.64
C PHE A 698 9.58 -1.39 7.70
N ARG A 699 10.27 -2.50 7.94
CA ARG A 699 10.20 -3.71 7.13
C ARG A 699 8.79 -4.33 7.17
N SER A 700 8.17 -4.35 8.34
CA SER A 700 6.82 -4.87 8.58
C SER A 700 5.68 -3.96 8.07
N ALA A 701 5.99 -2.79 7.52
CA ALA A 701 4.96 -1.87 7.03
C ALA A 701 4.04 -2.51 5.99
N LEU A 702 2.73 -2.34 6.18
CA LEU A 702 1.70 -2.79 5.24
C LEU A 702 1.30 -1.59 4.36
N PRO A 703 1.62 -1.61 3.06
CA PRO A 703 1.39 -0.46 2.18
C PRO A 703 -0.10 -0.22 1.93
N PHE A 704 -0.46 1.04 1.69
CA PHE A 704 -1.80 1.42 1.26
C PHE A 704 -2.05 0.95 -0.18
N LEU A 705 -3.10 0.14 -0.37
CA LEU A 705 -3.43 -0.44 -1.68
C LEU A 705 -3.67 0.64 -2.75
N GLY A 706 -4.39 1.72 -2.43
CA GLY A 706 -4.71 2.77 -3.41
C GLY A 706 -3.48 3.47 -3.99
N LEU A 707 -2.40 3.61 -3.21
CA LEU A 707 -1.12 4.13 -3.70
C LEU A 707 -0.46 3.16 -4.67
N LEU A 708 -0.46 1.86 -4.37
CA LEU A 708 0.09 0.83 -5.26
C LEU A 708 -0.69 0.75 -6.58
N LEU A 709 -2.03 0.83 -6.53
CA LEU A 709 -2.86 0.84 -7.74
C LEU A 709 -2.57 2.07 -8.60
N THR A 710 -2.41 3.23 -7.96
CA THR A 710 -2.07 4.47 -8.66
C THR A 710 -0.69 4.37 -9.33
N GLU A 711 0.31 3.84 -8.63
CA GLU A 711 1.64 3.59 -9.21
C GLU A 711 1.59 2.59 -10.37
N ALA A 712 0.78 1.53 -10.28
CA ALA A 712 0.59 0.56 -11.35
C ALA A 712 -0.14 1.15 -12.58
N THR A 713 -1.12 2.04 -12.36
CA THR A 713 -1.75 2.82 -13.44
C THR A 713 -0.73 3.73 -14.12
N PHE A 714 0.06 4.49 -13.36
CA PHE A 714 1.13 5.32 -13.93
C PHE A 714 2.19 4.51 -14.68
N ALA A 715 2.53 3.31 -14.21
CA ALA A 715 3.42 2.42 -14.93
C ALA A 715 2.85 2.05 -16.31
N THR A 716 1.54 1.79 -16.39
CA THR A 716 0.83 1.40 -17.60
C THR A 716 0.66 2.56 -18.58
N ASP A 717 0.11 3.68 -18.10
CA ASP A 717 -0.30 4.83 -18.91
C ASP A 717 0.85 5.78 -19.24
N GLY A 718 1.83 5.88 -18.33
CA GLY A 718 2.96 6.81 -18.46
C GLY A 718 4.10 6.30 -19.33
N ASN A 719 4.10 5.02 -19.73
CA ASN A 719 5.19 4.40 -20.48
C ASN A 719 4.69 3.82 -21.82
N PRO A 720 5.09 4.41 -22.97
CA PRO A 720 4.68 3.93 -24.29
C PRO A 720 5.44 2.65 -24.69
N ASN A 721 6.69 2.50 -24.24
CA ASN A 721 7.51 1.31 -24.50
C ASN A 721 7.07 0.15 -23.57
N PRO A 722 6.75 -1.04 -24.11
CA PRO A 722 6.38 -2.21 -23.30
C PRO A 722 7.41 -2.61 -22.24
N LEU A 723 8.71 -2.45 -22.51
CA LEU A 723 9.77 -2.83 -21.59
C LEU A 723 9.89 -1.83 -20.43
N SER A 724 9.82 -0.52 -20.72
CA SER A 724 9.75 0.52 -19.68
C SER A 724 8.48 0.40 -18.84
N ARG A 725 7.34 0.00 -19.45
CA ARG A 725 6.12 -0.34 -18.72
C ARG A 725 6.33 -1.52 -17.77
N ALA A 726 6.95 -2.60 -18.26
CA ALA A 726 7.26 -3.77 -17.45
C ALA A 726 8.19 -3.40 -16.28
N GLU A 727 9.21 -2.58 -16.52
CA GLU A 727 10.10 -2.08 -15.49
C GLU A 727 9.36 -1.32 -14.38
N ALA A 728 8.57 -0.31 -14.77
CA ALA A 728 7.81 0.51 -13.84
C ALA A 728 6.80 -0.32 -13.02
N LEU A 729 6.12 -1.27 -13.68
CA LEU A 729 5.21 -2.19 -13.00
C LEU A 729 5.96 -3.13 -12.06
N GLY A 730 7.11 -3.66 -12.48
CA GLY A 730 7.96 -4.53 -11.67
C GLY A 730 8.42 -3.89 -10.37
N ILE A 731 8.71 -2.59 -10.35
CA ILE A 731 9.02 -1.84 -9.12
C ILE A 731 7.85 -1.90 -8.12
N VAL A 732 6.61 -1.79 -8.62
CA VAL A 732 5.40 -1.90 -7.78
C VAL A 732 5.19 -3.33 -7.31
N LEU A 733 5.31 -4.31 -8.22
CA LEU A 733 5.14 -5.73 -7.90
C LEU A 733 6.18 -6.22 -6.89
N LYS A 734 7.40 -5.69 -6.95
CA LYS A 734 8.45 -6.00 -5.99
C LYS A 734 8.01 -5.63 -4.57
N LYS A 735 7.42 -4.46 -4.36
CA LYS A 735 6.90 -4.05 -3.04
C LYS A 735 5.88 -5.03 -2.48
N ILE A 736 5.04 -5.59 -3.36
CA ILE A 736 4.04 -6.60 -2.98
C ILE A 736 4.74 -7.90 -2.58
N LEU A 737 5.71 -8.37 -3.37
CA LEU A 737 6.46 -9.59 -3.06
C LEU A 737 7.31 -9.46 -1.78
N GLU A 738 7.88 -8.28 -1.50
CA GLU A 738 8.57 -8.02 -0.23
C GLU A 738 7.64 -8.18 0.98
N VAL A 739 6.40 -7.70 0.88
CA VAL A 739 5.39 -7.89 1.94
C VAL A 739 5.00 -9.36 2.04
N LYS A 740 4.71 -10.02 0.92
CA LYS A 740 4.35 -11.45 0.89
C LYS A 740 5.44 -12.34 1.49
N LEU A 741 6.70 -12.06 1.18
CA LEU A 741 7.84 -12.79 1.76
C LEU A 741 7.85 -12.73 3.28
N LEU A 742 7.39 -11.65 3.88
CA LEU A 742 7.30 -11.54 5.34
C LEU A 742 6.09 -12.27 5.90
N ILE A 743 4.94 -12.18 5.22
CA ILE A 743 3.67 -12.55 5.84
C ILE A 743 3.08 -13.88 5.37
N ASN A 744 3.66 -14.56 4.37
CA ASN A 744 3.06 -15.76 3.79
C ASN A 744 2.82 -16.89 4.83
N PHE A 745 3.63 -16.95 5.87
CA PHE A 745 3.49 -17.88 7.00
C PHE A 745 3.03 -17.21 8.31
N GLU A 746 2.59 -15.95 8.25
CA GLU A 746 1.98 -15.28 9.41
C GLU A 746 0.60 -15.85 9.72
N ILE A 747 0.31 -16.00 11.01
CA ILE A 747 -0.95 -16.56 11.48
C ILE A 747 -2.06 -15.52 11.27
N THR A 748 -3.11 -15.91 10.53
CA THR A 748 -4.29 -15.08 10.29
C THR A 748 -5.50 -15.63 11.02
N ALA A 749 -5.68 -15.20 12.27
CA ALA A 749 -6.79 -15.60 13.13
C ALA A 749 -7.64 -14.38 13.53
N TYR A 750 -8.92 -14.40 13.15
CA TYR A 750 -9.93 -13.43 13.58
C TYR A 750 -10.51 -13.87 14.91
N GLN A 751 -10.65 -12.98 15.88
CA GLN A 751 -11.31 -13.26 17.18
C GLN A 751 -12.77 -12.79 17.19
N THR A 752 -13.20 -12.16 16.11
CA THR A 752 -14.58 -11.70 15.92
C THR A 752 -15.17 -12.22 14.62
N ASN A 753 -16.46 -12.01 14.41
CA ASN A 753 -17.13 -12.30 13.16
C ASN A 753 -16.91 -11.22 12.06
N MET A 754 -15.81 -10.44 12.14
CA MET A 754 -15.52 -9.26 11.30
C MET A 754 -15.77 -9.50 9.80
N THR A 755 -15.22 -10.57 9.23
CA THR A 755 -15.28 -10.78 7.78
C THR A 755 -16.68 -11.17 7.29
N THR A 756 -17.47 -11.89 8.10
CA THR A 756 -18.85 -12.22 7.75
C THR A 756 -19.76 -11.03 8.01
N PHE A 757 -19.54 -10.30 9.11
CA PHE A 757 -20.21 -9.04 9.43
C PHE A 757 -20.10 -8.00 8.30
N ILE A 758 -18.89 -7.73 7.77
CA ILE A 758 -18.71 -6.75 6.68
C ILE A 758 -19.49 -7.15 5.43
N LYS A 759 -19.52 -8.45 5.08
CA LYS A 759 -20.24 -8.94 3.88
C LYS A 759 -21.76 -8.78 4.00
N GLU A 760 -22.28 -8.88 5.22
CA GLU A 760 -23.69 -8.69 5.52
C GLU A 760 -24.08 -7.22 5.73
N PHE A 761 -23.11 -6.38 6.10
CA PHE A 761 -23.34 -4.96 6.32
C PHE A 761 -23.92 -4.28 5.07
N ARG A 762 -24.89 -3.39 5.29
CA ARG A 762 -25.53 -2.60 4.24
C ARG A 762 -25.33 -1.13 4.57
N PRO A 763 -24.57 -0.38 3.75
CA PRO A 763 -24.35 1.03 3.97
C PRO A 763 -25.65 1.81 3.75
N VAL A 764 -25.71 2.99 4.35
CA VAL A 764 -26.81 3.93 4.18
C VAL A 764 -26.44 4.90 3.04
N ASP A 765 -27.45 5.46 2.37
CA ASP A 765 -27.23 6.49 1.36
C ASP A 765 -26.55 7.76 1.93
N GLU A 766 -25.77 8.44 1.09
CA GLU A 766 -25.01 9.62 1.51
C GLU A 766 -25.89 10.77 2.04
N GLU A 767 -27.10 10.89 1.52
CA GLU A 767 -28.03 11.97 1.91
C GLU A 767 -28.55 11.75 3.34
N SER A 768 -28.97 10.53 3.67
CA SER A 768 -29.35 10.14 5.01
C SER A 768 -28.21 10.29 6.03
N GLN A 769 -26.97 9.97 5.63
CA GLN A 769 -25.78 10.19 6.45
C GLN A 769 -25.55 11.68 6.73
N TYR A 770 -25.65 12.51 5.69
CA TYR A 770 -25.55 13.97 5.82
C TYR A 770 -26.63 14.53 6.75
N TRP A 771 -27.88 14.09 6.61
CA TRP A 771 -28.95 14.54 7.50
C TRP A 771 -28.76 14.11 8.96
N ALA A 772 -28.19 12.93 9.21
CA ALA A 772 -27.80 12.54 10.57
C ALA A 772 -26.77 13.50 11.18
N SER A 773 -25.80 13.96 10.39
CA SER A 773 -24.84 14.96 10.83
C SER A 773 -25.48 16.33 11.10
N VAL A 774 -26.39 16.78 10.24
CA VAL A 774 -27.13 18.05 10.43
C VAL A 774 -27.98 18.01 11.71
N ARG A 775 -28.56 16.87 12.08
CA ARG A 775 -29.30 16.72 13.34
C ARG A 775 -28.42 16.94 14.57
N LEU A 776 -27.20 16.42 14.54
CA LEU A 776 -26.22 16.64 15.62
C LEU A 776 -25.71 18.08 15.63
N GLN A 777 -25.49 18.66 14.46
CA GLN A 777 -24.99 20.03 14.32
C GLN A 777 -25.69 20.82 13.22
N PRO A 778 -26.75 21.58 13.58
CA PRO A 778 -27.54 22.38 12.66
C PRO A 778 -26.72 23.47 11.95
N ARG A 779 -27.12 23.84 10.72
CA ARG A 779 -26.51 24.92 9.94
C ARG A 779 -27.08 26.28 10.33
N LYS A 780 -26.39 27.35 9.93
CA LYS A 780 -26.93 28.72 10.00
C LYS A 780 -28.27 28.86 9.27
N ALA A 781 -28.40 28.22 8.10
CA ALA A 781 -29.61 28.24 7.28
C ALA A 781 -30.77 27.42 7.89
N ASP A 782 -30.51 26.60 8.90
CA ASP A 782 -31.54 25.79 9.57
C ASP A 782 -32.24 26.57 10.70
N LEU A 783 -31.90 27.85 10.88
CA LEU A 783 -32.61 28.77 11.76
C LEU A 783 -33.76 29.44 11.01
N LEU A 784 -34.98 29.26 11.50
CA LEU A 784 -36.14 29.95 10.99
C LEU A 784 -36.41 31.18 11.85
N ASP A 785 -36.17 32.37 11.30
CA ASP A 785 -36.57 33.63 11.94
C ASP A 785 -38.05 33.88 11.68
N LEU A 786 -38.82 34.02 12.75
CA LEU A 786 -40.27 34.05 12.72
C LEU A 786 -40.73 35.37 13.33
N GLU A 787 -41.12 36.29 12.45
CA GLU A 787 -41.77 37.54 12.82
C GLU A 787 -43.16 37.27 13.42
N ASN A 788 -43.57 38.06 14.41
CA ASN A 788 -44.81 37.81 15.16
C ASN A 788 -46.09 38.24 14.38
N ASN A 789 -46.30 37.69 13.18
CA ASN A 789 -47.48 37.91 12.33
C ASN A 789 -47.95 36.59 11.66
N MET A 790 -49.20 36.56 11.16
CA MET A 790 -49.80 35.34 10.61
C MET A 790 -49.24 34.92 9.25
N ALA A 791 -48.85 35.88 8.39
CA ALA A 791 -48.26 35.58 7.09
C ALA A 791 -46.88 34.89 7.23
N ALA A 792 -46.10 35.29 8.24
CA ALA A 792 -44.83 34.65 8.59
C ALA A 792 -45.04 33.22 9.11
N ILE A 793 -46.11 32.96 9.87
CA ILE A 793 -46.45 31.59 10.30
C ILE A 793 -46.76 30.71 9.08
N GLU A 794 -47.53 31.19 8.10
CA GLU A 794 -47.81 30.44 6.88
C GLU A 794 -46.52 30.13 6.10
N SER A 795 -45.68 31.15 5.90
CA SER A 795 -44.39 31.01 5.21
C SER A 795 -43.45 30.02 5.90
N VAL A 796 -43.39 30.05 7.24
CA VAL A 796 -42.60 29.09 8.01
C VAL A 796 -43.15 27.67 7.90
N LEU A 797 -44.47 27.49 7.93
CA LEU A 797 -45.09 26.17 7.75
C LEU A 797 -44.79 25.61 6.35
N ASP A 798 -44.83 26.44 5.31
CA ASP A 798 -44.46 26.04 3.95
C ASP A 798 -42.97 25.66 3.86
N THR A 799 -42.11 26.44 4.49
CA THR A 799 -40.68 26.17 4.55
C THR A 799 -40.39 24.86 5.30
N LEU A 800 -41.09 24.60 6.40
CA LEU A 800 -41.00 23.35 7.17
C LEU A 800 -41.38 22.13 6.33
N HIS A 801 -42.54 22.19 5.66
CA HIS A 801 -43.05 21.11 4.83
C HIS A 801 -42.19 20.82 3.61
N LYS A 802 -41.57 21.85 3.02
CA LYS A 802 -40.79 21.70 1.80
C LYS A 802 -39.32 21.32 2.07
N ASN A 803 -38.68 21.95 3.06
CA ASN A 803 -37.22 21.92 3.17
C ASN A 803 -36.70 21.13 4.37
N PHE A 804 -37.51 20.91 5.42
CA PHE A 804 -37.04 20.35 6.69
C PHE A 804 -37.65 18.98 7.01
N LEU A 805 -38.98 18.88 7.04
CA LEU A 805 -39.69 17.67 7.46
C LEU A 805 -39.49 16.47 6.53
N PRO A 806 -39.42 16.61 5.18
CA PRO A 806 -39.10 15.50 4.29
C PRO A 806 -37.72 14.91 4.58
N ASN A 807 -36.78 15.78 4.96
CA ASN A 807 -35.39 15.42 5.29
C ASN A 807 -35.21 14.97 6.74
N ASN A 808 -36.30 14.81 7.49
CA ASN A 808 -36.28 14.43 8.91
C ASN A 808 -35.45 15.39 9.80
N ILE A 809 -35.51 16.71 9.52
CA ILE A 809 -34.85 17.77 10.29
C ILE A 809 -35.89 18.61 11.04
N LEU A 810 -35.55 18.99 12.29
CA LEU A 810 -36.31 19.91 13.12
C LEU A 810 -35.50 21.21 13.30
N PRO A 811 -35.91 22.31 12.65
CA PRO A 811 -35.20 23.59 12.78
C PRO A 811 -35.43 24.22 14.15
N CYS A 812 -34.49 25.08 14.56
CA CYS A 812 -34.70 25.98 15.69
C CYS A 812 -35.45 27.23 15.20
N ILE A 813 -36.43 27.69 15.99
CA ILE A 813 -37.24 28.86 15.63
C ILE A 813 -36.78 30.06 16.46
N VAL A 814 -36.39 31.14 15.80
CA VAL A 814 -36.05 32.42 16.43
C VAL A 814 -37.30 33.30 16.43
N ILE A 815 -37.69 33.80 17.60
CA ILE A 815 -38.80 34.74 17.75
C ILE A 815 -38.30 35.92 18.56
N ASN A 816 -38.40 37.14 18.03
CA ASN A 816 -37.95 38.36 18.71
C ASN A 816 -36.51 38.23 19.26
N LYS A 817 -35.59 37.68 18.46
CA LYS A 817 -34.19 37.40 18.83
C LYS A 817 -33.98 36.34 19.94
N LYS A 818 -35.04 35.64 20.38
CA LYS A 818 -34.93 34.50 21.30
C LYS A 818 -34.97 33.18 20.52
N ILE A 819 -33.95 32.35 20.71
CA ILE A 819 -33.84 31.04 20.05
C ILE A 819 -34.64 30.00 20.85
N ASN A 820 -35.63 29.39 20.21
CA ASN A 820 -36.33 28.20 20.72
C ASN A 820 -35.68 26.96 20.12
N LYS A 821 -35.39 25.97 20.97
CA LYS A 821 -34.74 24.73 20.55
C LYS A 821 -35.66 23.91 19.63
N SER A 822 -35.08 23.01 18.85
CA SER A 822 -35.82 22.05 18.01
C SER A 822 -36.84 21.21 18.81
N THR A 823 -36.58 20.99 20.10
CA THR A 823 -37.52 20.36 21.05
C THR A 823 -38.83 21.10 21.21
N GLN A 824 -38.85 22.42 21.01
CA GLN A 824 -39.99 23.29 21.31
C GLN A 824 -40.76 23.70 20.05
N THR A 825 -40.32 23.25 18.87
CA THR A 825 -40.85 23.69 17.57
C THR A 825 -42.36 23.47 17.45
N ALA A 826 -42.87 22.31 17.90
CA ALA A 826 -44.31 22.02 17.84
C ALA A 826 -45.12 22.90 18.80
N GLU A 827 -44.66 23.04 20.05
CA GLU A 827 -45.29 23.83 21.10
C GLU A 827 -45.33 25.30 20.71
N VAL A 828 -44.20 25.84 20.22
CA VAL A 828 -44.07 27.23 19.78
C VAL A 828 -45.01 27.55 18.63
N LEU A 829 -45.13 26.67 17.63
CA LEU A 829 -46.04 26.90 16.50
C LEU A 829 -47.51 26.86 16.94
N ILE A 830 -47.87 25.92 17.84
CA ILE A 830 -49.22 25.82 18.41
C ILE A 830 -49.55 27.06 19.25
N ASP A 831 -48.64 27.48 20.12
CA ASP A 831 -48.82 28.62 21.01
C ASP A 831 -48.96 29.93 20.23
N LEU A 832 -48.11 30.16 19.22
CA LEU A 832 -48.20 31.33 18.35
C LEU A 832 -49.52 31.35 17.57
N TYR A 833 -49.90 30.22 16.98
CA TYR A 833 -51.17 30.12 16.27
C TYR A 833 -52.36 30.41 17.21
N SER A 834 -52.33 29.85 18.43
CA SER A 834 -53.37 30.09 19.44
C SER A 834 -53.46 31.56 19.87
N LEU A 835 -52.31 32.25 19.98
CA LEU A 835 -52.23 33.66 20.36
C LEU A 835 -52.85 34.55 19.30
N HIS A 836 -52.50 34.32 18.02
CA HIS A 836 -53.07 35.08 16.91
C HIS A 836 -54.55 34.77 16.68
N LEU A 837 -54.98 33.52 16.89
CA LEU A 837 -56.39 33.14 16.84
C LEU A 837 -57.23 33.89 17.90
N LYS A 838 -56.70 34.05 19.11
CA LYS A 838 -57.37 34.84 20.17
C LYS A 838 -57.48 36.32 19.81
N ARG A 839 -56.43 36.91 19.22
CA ARG A 839 -56.44 38.30 18.72
C ARG A 839 -57.45 38.50 17.59
N PHE A 840 -57.47 37.59 16.62
CA PHE A 840 -58.43 37.62 15.51
C PHE A 840 -59.89 37.56 16.02
N LYS A 841 -60.18 36.73 17.02
CA LYS A 841 -61.51 36.67 17.64
C LYS A 841 -61.91 37.96 18.36
N THR A 842 -60.97 38.65 19.00
CA THR A 842 -61.23 39.94 19.67
C THR A 842 -61.48 41.05 18.65
N ASP A 843 -60.72 41.08 17.56
CA ASP A 843 -60.91 42.01 16.44
C ASP A 843 -62.26 41.79 15.72
N LYS A 844 -62.69 40.53 15.55
CA LYS A 844 -64.00 40.15 14.98
C LYS A 844 -65.17 40.68 15.83
N GLN A 845 -64.97 40.84 17.15
CA GLN A 845 -65.96 41.42 18.07
C GLN A 845 -65.95 42.96 18.09
N GLN A 846 -64.88 43.61 17.60
CA GLN A 846 -64.69 45.07 17.63
C GLN A 846 -65.00 45.80 16.30
N GLY A 847 -65.52 45.11 15.28
CA GLY A 847 -66.09 45.75 14.09
C GLY A 847 -65.12 46.13 12.98
N LYS A 848 -64.26 45.19 12.54
CA LYS A 848 -63.51 45.31 11.27
C LYS A 848 -64.39 45.01 10.04
N ASN A 849 -63.90 45.43 8.87
CA ASN A 849 -64.55 45.32 7.55
C ASN A 849 -64.87 43.84 7.20
N ARG A 850 -66.07 43.55 6.65
CA ARG A 850 -66.55 42.16 6.43
C ARG A 850 -65.66 41.34 5.48
N ASP A 851 -65.13 41.97 4.43
CA ASP A 851 -64.31 41.29 3.43
C ASP A 851 -62.92 40.92 3.97
N GLU A 852 -62.33 41.77 4.83
CA GLU A 852 -61.05 41.50 5.49
C GLU A 852 -61.16 40.32 6.46
N ILE A 853 -62.25 40.24 7.22
CA ILE A 853 -62.53 39.13 8.15
C ILE A 853 -62.65 37.80 7.41
N GLN A 854 -63.28 37.80 6.22
CA GLN A 854 -63.46 36.59 5.43
C GLN A 854 -62.14 36.11 4.81
N GLN A 855 -61.32 37.03 4.30
CA GLN A 855 -59.97 36.70 3.80
C GLN A 855 -59.04 36.19 4.91
N GLU A 856 -59.04 36.84 6.08
CA GLU A 856 -58.27 36.37 7.25
C GLU A 856 -58.77 35.00 7.75
N SER A 857 -60.08 34.74 7.75
CA SER A 857 -60.63 33.43 8.14
C SER A 857 -60.16 32.29 7.22
N ILE A 858 -60.08 32.54 5.91
CA ILE A 858 -59.55 31.58 4.94
C ILE A 858 -58.05 31.32 5.19
N LEU A 859 -57.29 32.38 5.50
CA LEU A 859 -55.87 32.28 5.86
C LEU A 859 -55.68 31.39 7.11
N PHE A 860 -56.48 31.60 8.15
CA PHE A 860 -56.43 30.80 9.38
C PHE A 860 -56.75 29.33 9.13
N GLU A 861 -57.80 29.00 8.36
CA GLU A 861 -58.14 27.62 7.99
C GLU A 861 -57.02 26.93 7.18
N ARG A 862 -56.45 27.64 6.20
CA ARG A 862 -55.32 27.14 5.41
C ARG A 862 -54.09 26.88 6.29
N CYS A 863 -53.75 27.84 7.16
CA CYS A 863 -52.67 27.70 8.13
C CYS A 863 -52.92 26.55 9.11
N PHE A 864 -54.16 26.33 9.56
CA PHE A 864 -54.50 25.23 10.47
C PHE A 864 -54.24 23.87 9.83
N LYS A 865 -54.64 23.67 8.57
CA LYS A 865 -54.37 22.43 7.82
C LYS A 865 -52.87 22.17 7.71
N LYS A 866 -52.07 23.18 7.34
CA LYS A 866 -50.61 23.09 7.28
C LYS A 866 -49.99 22.81 8.65
N LEU A 867 -50.46 23.49 9.70
CA LEU A 867 -50.00 23.31 11.08
C LEU A 867 -50.25 21.89 11.58
N LYS A 868 -51.45 21.34 11.35
CA LYS A 868 -51.81 19.97 11.74
C LYS A 868 -50.87 18.94 11.12
N LEU A 869 -50.62 19.04 9.81
CA LEU A 869 -49.68 18.15 9.11
C LEU A 869 -48.27 18.30 9.66
N ALA A 870 -47.81 19.54 9.88
CA ALA A 870 -46.47 19.82 10.37
C ALA A 870 -46.25 19.22 11.77
N VAL A 871 -47.17 19.47 12.71
CA VAL A 871 -47.05 18.98 14.09
C VAL A 871 -47.01 17.46 14.16
N LEU A 872 -47.86 16.75 13.39
CA LEU A 872 -47.83 15.29 13.35
C LEU A 872 -46.48 14.76 12.85
N LYS A 873 -45.96 15.33 11.76
CA LYS A 873 -44.66 14.93 11.22
C LYS A 873 -43.50 15.34 12.14
N ILE A 874 -43.57 16.49 12.81
CA ILE A 874 -42.57 16.91 13.81
C ILE A 874 -42.47 15.89 14.94
N ILE A 875 -43.60 15.37 15.44
CA ILE A 875 -43.62 14.38 16.53
C ILE A 875 -43.02 13.05 16.06
N GLU A 876 -43.36 12.62 14.85
CA GLU A 876 -42.78 11.44 14.21
C GLU A 876 -41.26 11.57 14.10
N VAL A 877 -40.77 12.66 13.51
CA VAL A 877 -39.34 12.94 13.34
C VAL A 877 -38.63 13.07 14.70
N ASN A 878 -39.23 13.75 15.68
CA ASN A 878 -38.70 13.89 17.01
C ASN A 878 -38.47 12.51 17.66
N ASN A 879 -39.51 11.68 17.68
CA ASN A 879 -39.47 10.41 18.37
C ASN A 879 -38.58 9.38 17.65
N GLN A 880 -38.49 9.44 16.32
CA GLN A 880 -37.69 8.49 15.55
C GLN A 880 -36.21 8.85 15.52
N TYR A 881 -35.85 10.15 15.45
CA TYR A 881 -34.46 10.56 15.21
C TYR A 881 -33.85 11.36 16.37
N TYR A 882 -34.58 12.31 16.95
CA TYR A 882 -34.02 13.20 17.97
C TYR A 882 -34.04 12.59 19.38
N TYR A 883 -35.10 11.85 19.72
CA TYR A 883 -35.23 11.17 21.00
C TYR A 883 -34.17 10.08 21.18
N GLU A 884 -33.93 9.28 20.14
CA GLU A 884 -32.93 8.21 20.17
C GLU A 884 -31.49 8.76 20.32
N LEU A 885 -31.21 9.95 19.76
CA LEU A 885 -29.95 10.68 19.96
C LEU A 885 -29.87 11.44 21.30
N LYS A 886 -30.91 11.32 22.15
CA LYS A 886 -31.07 12.11 23.39
C LYS A 886 -31.01 13.63 23.18
N LEU A 887 -31.36 14.10 21.99
CA LEU A 887 -31.47 15.54 21.69
C LEU A 887 -32.76 16.14 22.27
N THR A 888 -33.80 15.31 22.41
CA THR A 888 -35.17 15.71 22.79
C THR A 888 -35.82 14.66 23.68
N ASP A 889 -36.84 15.03 24.46
CA ASP A 889 -37.73 14.08 25.13
C ASP A 889 -38.70 13.40 24.15
N LYS A 890 -39.19 12.21 24.52
CA LYS A 890 -40.23 11.50 23.75
C LYS A 890 -41.54 12.26 23.84
N LYS A 891 -42.06 12.70 22.69
CA LYS A 891 -43.33 13.42 22.60
C LYS A 891 -44.49 12.44 22.52
N ASN A 892 -45.55 12.68 23.29
CA ASN A 892 -46.77 11.87 23.24
C ASN A 892 -47.69 12.35 22.11
N PRO A 893 -47.91 11.57 21.04
CA PRO A 893 -48.73 11.99 19.90
C PRO A 893 -50.17 12.35 20.30
N ILE A 894 -50.74 11.67 21.30
CA ILE A 894 -52.13 11.84 21.73
C ILE A 894 -52.35 13.24 22.33
N LEU A 895 -51.39 13.76 23.11
CA LEU A 895 -51.48 15.09 23.71
C LEU A 895 -51.57 16.19 22.64
N PHE A 896 -50.73 16.10 21.60
CA PHE A 896 -50.73 17.08 20.52
C PHE A 896 -51.96 16.98 19.62
N ILE A 897 -52.49 15.77 19.38
CA ILE A 897 -53.76 15.58 18.67
C ILE A 897 -54.89 16.29 19.43
N ASN A 898 -54.98 16.10 20.75
CA ASN A 898 -56.01 16.75 21.57
C ASN A 898 -55.88 18.29 21.57
N LEU A 899 -54.64 18.82 21.60
CA LEU A 899 -54.39 20.26 21.48
C LEU A 899 -54.85 20.81 20.13
N LEU A 900 -54.54 20.11 19.03
CA LEU A 900 -54.97 20.49 17.68
C LEU A 900 -56.49 20.42 17.53
N ASP A 901 -57.15 19.39 18.08
CA ASP A 901 -58.61 19.27 18.04
C ASP A 901 -59.30 20.38 18.84
N ASN A 902 -58.73 20.80 19.98
CA ASN A 902 -59.20 21.96 20.72
C ASN A 902 -59.03 23.26 19.93
N LEU A 903 -57.91 23.46 19.24
CA LEU A 903 -57.71 24.61 18.35
C LEU A 903 -58.69 24.61 17.18
N ARG A 904 -59.00 23.44 16.60
CA ARG A 904 -60.00 23.30 15.53
C ARG A 904 -61.38 23.75 16.00
N LYS A 905 -61.81 23.29 17.18
CA LYS A 905 -63.08 23.72 17.79
C LYS A 905 -63.12 25.22 18.06
N GLN A 906 -61.97 25.84 18.33
CA GLN A 906 -61.88 27.29 18.49
C GLN A 906 -61.95 28.01 17.14
N LEU A 907 -61.48 27.43 16.04
CA LEU A 907 -61.54 28.07 14.73
C LEU A 907 -62.96 28.14 14.17
N VAL A 908 -63.70 27.04 14.33
CA VAL A 908 -65.07 26.90 13.83
C VAL A 908 -66.01 27.67 14.77
N THR A 909 -66.50 28.83 14.32
CA THR A 909 -67.66 29.48 14.96
C THR A 909 -68.93 28.68 14.67
N SER A 910 -69.80 28.66 15.67
CA SER A 910 -70.97 27.80 15.89
C SER A 910 -72.14 27.89 14.89
N GLU A 911 -71.88 28.14 13.61
CA GLU A 911 -72.91 28.19 12.55
C GLU A 911 -72.73 27.12 11.45
N GLU A 912 -71.59 26.43 11.35
CA GLU A 912 -71.35 25.40 10.31
C GLU A 912 -71.46 23.95 10.81
N PHE A 913 -71.80 23.73 12.09
CA PHE A 913 -71.85 22.39 12.69
C PHE A 913 -73.17 21.63 12.46
N GLU A 914 -74.21 22.26 11.89
CA GLU A 914 -75.52 21.62 11.69
C GLU A 914 -75.77 21.04 10.28
N GLU A 915 -75.03 21.40 9.23
CA GLU A 915 -75.29 20.88 7.87
C GLU A 915 -74.53 19.58 7.50
N LEU A 916 -73.55 19.14 8.30
CA LEU A 916 -72.75 17.94 7.99
C LEU A 916 -73.16 16.68 8.77
N ASN A 917 -74.16 16.76 9.65
CA ASN A 917 -74.63 15.61 10.44
C ASN A 917 -75.95 14.98 9.94
N THR A 918 -76.53 15.46 8.84
CA THR A 918 -77.71 14.86 8.21
C THR A 918 -77.36 13.88 7.08
N SER A 919 -76.61 12.81 7.39
CA SER A 919 -76.75 11.55 6.64
C SER A 919 -76.07 10.38 7.36
N ARG A 920 -76.61 10.00 8.51
CA ARG A 920 -76.48 8.62 9.03
C ARG A 920 -77.78 7.87 8.76
N SER A 921 -77.73 6.91 7.85
CA SER A 921 -78.57 5.71 7.87
C SER A 921 -77.78 4.51 7.33
N SER A 922 -77.35 3.66 8.25
CA SER A 922 -76.88 2.27 8.11
C SER A 922 -77.96 1.32 7.54
N PRO A 923 -77.80 -0.03 7.42
CA PRO A 923 -76.63 -0.95 7.31
C PRO A 923 -76.82 -2.07 6.23
N LYS A 924 -75.80 -2.93 5.97
CA LYS A 924 -75.84 -4.44 6.11
C LYS A 924 -74.82 -5.23 5.25
N THR A 925 -73.95 -5.95 5.97
CA THR A 925 -73.50 -7.37 5.82
C THR A 925 -73.14 -8.01 4.47
N LEU A 926 -71.94 -8.60 4.39
CA LEU A 926 -71.61 -9.99 3.97
C LEU A 926 -70.13 -10.25 4.33
N LYS A 927 -69.82 -10.97 5.42
CA LYS A 927 -69.40 -12.38 5.48
C LYS A 927 -68.29 -12.78 4.51
N GLU A 928 -67.10 -13.09 5.04
CA GLU A 928 -66.44 -14.37 4.79
C GLU A 928 -65.51 -14.80 5.94
N LYS A 929 -65.34 -16.11 6.07
CA LYS A 929 -64.85 -16.88 7.22
C LYS A 929 -63.36 -17.27 7.07
N PRO A 930 -62.72 -17.81 8.12
CA PRO A 930 -61.26 -17.93 8.24
C PRO A 930 -60.71 -19.24 7.66
N SER A 931 -59.45 -19.25 7.23
CA SER A 931 -58.65 -20.46 7.09
C SER A 931 -57.41 -20.39 8.00
N LYS A 932 -57.27 -21.42 8.83
CA LYS A 932 -56.03 -21.79 9.52
C LYS A 932 -55.17 -22.51 8.49
N ASP A 933 -53.89 -22.17 8.42
CA ASP A 933 -52.87 -23.22 8.27
C ASP A 933 -51.59 -22.85 9.00
N ALA A 934 -51.10 -23.81 9.76
CA ALA A 934 -49.92 -23.73 10.59
C ALA A 934 -48.69 -24.09 9.75
N GLY A 935 -47.71 -23.19 9.72
CA GLY A 935 -46.40 -23.45 9.14
C GLY A 935 -45.30 -22.91 10.04
N LYS A 936 -44.78 -23.77 10.92
CA LYS A 936 -43.56 -23.55 11.71
C LYS A 936 -42.45 -22.92 10.85
N ARG A 937 -41.85 -21.81 11.29
CA ARG A 937 -40.42 -21.53 11.04
C ARG A 937 -39.85 -20.56 12.08
N LYS A 938 -39.10 -21.18 13.00
CA LYS A 938 -37.88 -20.75 13.69
C LYS A 938 -37.61 -19.25 13.78
N SER A 939 -37.58 -18.79 15.02
CA SER A 939 -36.75 -17.72 15.54
C SER A 939 -35.41 -17.56 14.81
N VAL A 940 -35.19 -16.39 14.21
CA VAL A 940 -33.86 -15.83 13.96
C VAL A 940 -33.89 -14.42 14.53
N VAL A 941 -33.29 -14.30 15.71
CA VAL A 941 -32.95 -13.04 16.36
C VAL A 941 -31.62 -12.62 15.76
N PHE A 942 -31.60 -11.64 14.84
CA PHE A 942 -30.39 -10.92 14.47
C PHE A 942 -30.76 -9.50 14.01
N LEU A 943 -30.03 -8.53 14.57
CA LEU A 943 -30.13 -7.07 14.42
C LEU A 943 -31.32 -6.41 15.13
N ASP A 944 -31.02 -5.63 16.18
CA ASP A 944 -31.81 -4.43 16.47
C ASP A 944 -31.94 -3.66 15.16
N LYS A 945 -33.18 -3.52 14.69
CA LYS A 945 -33.50 -2.77 13.47
C LYS A 945 -32.83 -1.40 13.59
N ASN A 946 -31.94 -1.07 12.65
CA ASN A 946 -31.42 0.28 12.46
C ASN A 946 -32.60 1.23 12.14
N ILE A 947 -33.27 1.73 13.18
CA ILE A 947 -34.45 2.63 13.08
C ILE A 947 -34.03 4.03 12.59
N PHE A 948 -32.74 4.36 12.71
CA PHE A 948 -32.14 5.65 12.33
C PHE A 948 -32.02 5.90 10.82
N PHE A 949 -32.09 4.86 10.00
CA PHE A 949 -31.83 4.94 8.56
C PHE A 949 -32.79 4.03 7.81
N LYS A 950 -34.03 4.48 7.61
CA LYS A 950 -34.98 3.78 6.74
C LYS A 950 -34.92 4.41 5.35
N PRO A 951 -34.72 3.63 4.28
CA PRO A 951 -35.11 4.08 2.95
C PRO A 951 -36.64 4.10 2.88
N GLU A 952 -37.20 5.10 2.18
CA GLU A 952 -38.57 5.00 1.71
C GLU A 952 -38.70 3.78 0.78
N PRO A 953 -39.83 3.05 0.80
CA PRO A 953 -40.09 2.03 -0.20
C PRO A 953 -40.17 2.72 -1.57
N LYS A 954 -39.21 2.44 -2.46
CA LYS A 954 -39.35 2.80 -3.87
C LYS A 954 -40.56 2.05 -4.40
N GLU A 955 -41.57 2.80 -4.84
CA GLU A 955 -42.63 2.27 -5.68
C GLU A 955 -41.99 1.62 -6.91
N SER A 956 -42.43 0.39 -7.16
CA SER A 956 -42.08 -0.40 -8.33
C SER A 956 -42.71 0.23 -9.57
N ASP A 957 -41.88 0.79 -10.45
CA ASP A 957 -42.28 1.02 -11.83
C ASP A 957 -41.64 -0.05 -12.72
N GLU A 958 -42.52 -0.77 -13.40
CA GLU A 958 -42.23 -1.77 -14.42
C GLU A 958 -41.59 -1.11 -15.66
N GLU A 959 -40.63 -1.86 -16.22
CA GLU A 959 -40.17 -1.92 -17.61
C GLU A 959 -40.58 -0.81 -18.61
N VAL A 960 -39.60 -0.01 -19.06
CA VAL A 960 -39.37 0.26 -20.50
C VAL A 960 -37.86 0.40 -20.75
N THR A 961 -37.32 -0.39 -21.68
CA THR A 961 -35.92 -0.33 -22.17
C THR A 961 -35.80 0.55 -23.43
N PRO A 962 -34.65 0.65 -24.10
CA PRO A 962 -33.60 1.67 -23.91
C PRO A 962 -33.47 2.62 -25.11
N LEU A 963 -32.85 3.79 -24.93
CA LEU A 963 -32.36 4.60 -26.04
C LEU A 963 -31.02 5.25 -25.70
N GLU A 964 -30.16 5.20 -26.72
CA GLU A 964 -28.74 5.49 -26.75
C GLU A 964 -28.40 6.99 -26.68
N ASN A 965 -27.14 7.25 -26.30
CA ASN A 965 -26.21 8.22 -26.89
C ASN A 965 -26.29 9.73 -26.57
N MET A 966 -25.08 10.23 -26.21
CA MET A 966 -24.52 11.60 -26.35
C MET A 966 -24.95 12.64 -25.28
N PHE A 967 -24.04 13.30 -24.54
CA PHE A 967 -22.80 13.97 -24.93
C PHE A 967 -21.75 14.05 -23.79
N SER A 968 -20.49 13.87 -24.21
CA SER A 968 -19.18 14.40 -23.72
C SER A 968 -18.83 14.37 -22.23
#